data_AF-A0A3Q3FCY4-F1
#
_entry.id   AF-A0A3Q3FCY4-F1
#
_cell.length_a   1.000
_cell.length_b   1.000
_cell.length_c   1.000
_cell.angle_alpha   90.00
_cell.angle_beta   90.00
_cell.angle_gamma   90.00
#
_symmetry.space_group_name_H-M   'P 1'
#
loop_
_entity.id
_entity.type
_entity.pdbx_description
1 polymer ?
#
loop_
_entity_poly.entity_id
_entity_poly.type
_entity_poly.pdbx_seq_one_letter_code
_entity_poly.pdbx_strand_id
1 'polypeptide(L)'
;MDKLHSSLYHQMAYFSGLSSVSNGSFTSLASNDTIITEVLDFCEDFHLLEMLQQIANRVQRDCVYGEDKLALARTALQSDAKRLESGIQFLNEAEIAGYLLECENILRQQVVDIQILLDGKFPFADQLVQRVSKLRDDLLSLRAECSSVYSHGRTLTTEQTKMMISGITQSLNSGFSQNINSSLTPSFSPALTPGGLGTPGSTFTSSLTPCLTPSLTPALTPGMQPSSVQSYMGSGGGMDPSSLRHLKHMQIRKPLLKSSLADSNMTEEEVNMKFVQDLLNWVEEIQLTLDRSEWGSDLPSVETHLDSHKSVHRAIEEFQMSLKDAKLSEIQMNMPLKLTYSDKLNKLEKLYERLLVSERQSHLESLHDFVSQATQELIWLNEKEEEEVAFDWSDRNNGISKKRDYHADLMRELDEKEEVIKSVQDKAERLLIKNHPARLTIEAYRAAMQTQWSWILQLCACVEQHLKENAVYFEYFSDAKDSLDYLRNLQDAIQRKYSCDQTSSLHRLEDLLQESMEEKEQLLQYRSTVAGLVGRAKNIVQLKPRNPDSPVRSSIPVKAICDYRQIEITIYKDDECVLANNSHRAKWKVINLAGNEAMVPSVCFTVPPPNKEAVDMATRTEQLYQNVLALWHHSHINMKSVVSWHYLMADIRAIRNWNVSSIKTMLPGEHQQVLNNLQSHFDEYLEDSEESEVFTVADCAQLERDVLACKEYYQELLRSAEREEHEESVYNHYISEIRNFRMHLEAHEEHLIRQLRTPLERDDLDQSLQRITEHENKTSELDKLRGDLDVMKEKCEVFLRQAAGSPSVPKLSSELSVLVQSMGQVYSMSSIYMDKLKTVSLVVKHSQSAEALVKAYESKLYEEDAMNSDVKSIEAVISTLKQWRTEIDEKQEVFHDMEDELQKARVVSERMFKAHNERDFDLDWHKEKADQLSERWQNIHSQIDSRLRDLDGIGKSLKHYRDSFSNLDEWVREMEASQLKAQENKPEDSKALAELLNTQKVLVAEIEQKQGRIDECQKYSEHYSSSIKDYELQLMTFRAMVDSQHKSPLKKRRMQSCSDSIQQEFMDLRTRYTALVTLMTQYVKFASETLKRTEEEEVREPSLNISWISILASIHYSGSCSTFLDLWGLYGCFRLYIFSLHGS
;
A
#
# COMPACT_ATOMS: atom_id res chain seq x y z
N MET A 1 -28.58 14.12 -15.71
CA MET A 1 -28.76 14.78 -14.40
C MET A 1 -29.05 16.29 -14.57
N ASP A 2 -29.65 16.69 -15.69
CA ASP A 2 -29.42 18.05 -16.24
C ASP A 2 -30.49 19.07 -15.87
N LYS A 3 -31.29 18.78 -14.84
CA LYS A 3 -32.28 19.72 -14.27
C LYS A 3 -31.92 20.26 -12.88
N LEU A 4 -30.91 19.70 -12.22
CA LEU A 4 -30.40 20.23 -10.95
C LEU A 4 -29.41 21.39 -11.14
N HIS A 5 -28.67 21.41 -12.26
CA HIS A 5 -27.64 22.43 -12.49
C HIS A 5 -28.20 23.85 -12.76
N SER A 6 -29.44 23.95 -13.25
CA SER A 6 -30.04 25.25 -13.62
C SER A 6 -30.60 26.04 -12.44
N SER A 7 -30.75 25.46 -11.25
CA SER A 7 -31.31 26.16 -10.08
C SER A 7 -30.24 26.90 -9.27
N LEU A 8 -29.03 26.35 -9.17
CA LEU A 8 -27.92 26.93 -8.39
C LEU A 8 -27.35 28.22 -9.01
N TYR A 9 -27.37 28.33 -10.35
CA TYR A 9 -26.86 29.50 -11.07
C TYR A 9 -27.69 30.79 -10.91
N HIS A 10 -28.91 30.72 -10.37
CA HIS A 10 -29.74 31.90 -10.10
C HIS A 10 -29.66 32.38 -8.65
N GLN A 11 -28.99 31.65 -7.76
CA GLN A 11 -28.92 31.98 -6.33
C GLN A 11 -27.58 32.65 -5.95
N MET A 12 -26.49 32.36 -6.66
CA MET A 12 -25.19 33.04 -6.46
C MET A 12 -25.18 34.50 -6.95
N ALA A 13 -26.12 34.90 -7.81
CA ALA A 13 -26.23 36.29 -8.29
C ALA A 13 -26.83 37.28 -7.27
N TYR A 14 -27.35 36.79 -6.13
CA TYR A 14 -27.94 37.63 -5.09
C TYR A 14 -27.00 37.97 -3.93
N PHE A 15 -25.87 37.26 -3.78
CA PHE A 15 -24.91 37.48 -2.68
C PHE A 15 -23.76 38.43 -3.02
N SER A 16 -23.57 38.80 -4.28
CA SER A 16 -22.51 39.72 -4.76
C SER A 16 -22.93 41.21 -4.78
N GLY A 17 -24.09 41.56 -4.20
CA GLY A 17 -24.67 42.92 -4.25
C GLY A 17 -24.59 43.76 -2.96
N LEU A 18 -23.98 43.26 -1.87
CA LEU A 18 -24.06 43.88 -0.54
C LEU A 18 -22.69 44.32 0.04
N SER A 19 -21.90 45.04 -0.76
CA SER A 19 -20.64 45.66 -0.32
C SER A 19 -20.47 47.14 -0.71
N SER A 20 -21.57 47.88 -0.91
CA SER A 20 -21.50 49.36 -0.97
C SER A 20 -22.82 50.09 -0.63
N VAL A 21 -23.05 50.43 0.65
CA VAL A 21 -23.78 51.66 1.06
C VAL A 21 -23.23 52.15 2.40
N SER A 22 -22.94 53.44 2.48
CA SER A 22 -22.48 54.17 3.67
C SER A 22 -23.62 54.71 4.54
N ASN A 23 -23.41 54.77 5.87
CA ASN A 23 -24.08 55.63 6.87
C ASN A 23 -25.56 56.03 6.65
N GLY A 24 -26.47 55.49 7.48
CA GLY A 24 -27.79 56.10 7.66
C GLY A 24 -28.75 55.38 8.62
N SER A 25 -28.99 55.99 9.78
CA SER A 25 -30.25 55.99 10.55
C SER A 25 -30.81 54.69 11.15
N PHE A 26 -31.23 54.80 12.41
CA PHE A 26 -31.81 53.73 13.24
C PHE A 26 -33.34 53.59 13.07
N THR A 27 -33.87 52.42 13.49
CA THR A 27 -35.28 52.06 13.83
C THR A 27 -36.19 51.36 12.82
N SER A 28 -36.93 50.37 13.37
CA SER A 28 -38.18 49.76 12.90
C SER A 28 -38.17 48.84 11.67
N LEU A 29 -38.11 47.52 11.93
CA LEU A 29 -39.25 46.62 11.65
C LEU A 29 -39.03 45.23 12.27
N ALA A 30 -39.88 44.85 13.24
CA ALA A 30 -39.96 43.50 13.77
C ALA A 30 -40.97 42.68 12.96
N SER A 31 -40.52 41.66 12.25
CA SER A 31 -41.31 40.55 11.67
C SER A 31 -40.35 39.60 10.93
N ASN A 32 -39.79 38.58 11.60
CA ASN A 32 -39.03 37.52 10.92
C ASN A 32 -38.84 36.21 11.72
N ASP A 33 -39.71 35.92 12.70
CA ASP A 33 -39.59 34.73 13.54
C ASP A 33 -39.73 33.40 12.76
N THR A 34 -40.39 33.41 11.59
CA THR A 34 -40.59 32.20 10.76
C THR A 34 -39.30 31.72 10.09
N ILE A 35 -38.45 32.63 9.62
CA ILE A 35 -37.18 32.27 8.96
C ILE A 35 -36.16 31.77 10.00
N ILE A 36 -36.19 32.32 11.21
CA ILE A 36 -35.31 31.88 12.30
C ILE A 36 -35.66 30.46 12.76
N THR A 37 -36.94 30.08 12.72
CA THR A 37 -37.36 28.69 13.05
C THR A 37 -36.88 27.69 12.00
N GLU A 38 -37.07 27.97 10.70
CA GLU A 38 -36.58 27.07 9.64
C GLU A 38 -35.05 26.94 9.61
N VAL A 39 -34.31 28.00 9.96
CA VAL A 39 -32.84 27.96 10.08
C VAL A 39 -32.37 27.24 11.34
N LEU A 40 -33.11 27.33 12.45
CA LEU A 40 -32.82 26.57 13.67
C LEU A 40 -33.10 25.07 13.50
N ASP A 41 -34.24 24.70 12.89
CA ASP A 41 -34.56 23.30 12.56
C ASP A 41 -33.48 22.70 11.63
N PHE A 42 -33.04 23.43 10.61
CA PHE A 42 -31.93 22.98 9.74
C PHE A 42 -30.60 22.83 10.48
N CYS A 43 -30.37 23.61 11.54
CA CYS A 43 -29.15 23.58 12.33
C CYS A 43 -29.18 22.43 13.36
N GLU A 44 -30.33 22.14 13.96
CA GLU A 44 -30.52 20.94 14.80
C GLU A 44 -30.45 19.66 13.97
N ASP A 45 -31.09 19.60 12.79
CA ASP A 45 -30.99 18.46 11.87
C ASP A 45 -29.54 18.25 11.38
N PHE A 46 -28.77 19.32 11.15
CA PHE A 46 -27.36 19.22 10.78
C PHE A 46 -26.50 18.65 11.92
N HIS A 47 -26.64 19.16 13.16
CA HIS A 47 -25.92 18.63 14.32
C HIS A 47 -26.34 17.19 14.66
N LEU A 48 -27.62 16.84 14.49
CA LEU A 48 -28.12 15.48 14.65
C LEU A 48 -27.51 14.54 13.62
N LEU A 49 -27.45 14.95 12.35
CA LEU A 49 -26.83 14.17 11.28
C LEU A 49 -25.32 14.00 11.48
N GLU A 50 -24.62 15.05 11.94
CA GLU A 50 -23.19 14.99 12.27
C GLU A 50 -22.92 14.03 13.44
N MET A 51 -23.73 14.12 14.52
CA MET A 51 -23.65 13.19 15.64
C MET A 51 -23.88 11.73 15.20
N LEU A 52 -24.89 11.49 14.38
CA LEU A 52 -25.17 10.16 13.83
C LEU A 52 -24.03 9.68 12.92
N GLN A 53 -23.42 10.55 12.10
CA GLN A 53 -22.25 10.21 11.29
C GLN A 53 -21.02 9.87 12.15
N GLN A 54 -20.79 10.58 13.26
CA GLN A 54 -19.72 10.25 14.21
C GLN A 54 -19.95 8.89 14.88
N ILE A 55 -21.19 8.55 15.23
CA ILE A 55 -21.56 7.24 15.79
C ILE A 55 -21.38 6.14 14.73
N ALA A 56 -21.80 6.37 13.48
CA ALA A 56 -21.60 5.43 12.38
C ALA A 56 -20.11 5.15 12.11
N ASN A 57 -19.28 6.20 12.09
CA ASN A 57 -17.83 6.09 11.96
C ASN A 57 -17.19 5.31 13.12
N ARG A 58 -17.71 5.46 14.35
CA ARG A 58 -17.27 4.69 15.52
C ARG A 58 -17.62 3.22 15.39
N VAL A 59 -18.89 2.89 15.12
CA VAL A 59 -19.35 1.50 14.90
C VAL A 59 -18.49 0.81 13.83
N GLN A 60 -18.19 1.51 12.72
CA GLN A 60 -17.41 0.94 11.63
C GLN A 60 -15.93 0.72 11.99
N ARG A 61 -15.30 1.63 12.74
CA ARG A 61 -13.94 1.47 13.28
C ARG A 61 -13.88 0.30 14.27
N ASP A 62 -14.86 0.24 15.17
CA ASP A 62 -14.98 -0.79 16.19
C ASP A 62 -15.24 -2.17 15.57
N CYS A 63 -15.93 -2.25 14.41
CA CYS A 63 -16.09 -3.48 13.65
C CYS A 63 -14.74 -4.01 13.16
N VAL A 64 -13.92 -3.16 12.53
CA VAL A 64 -12.59 -3.55 12.06
C VAL A 64 -11.71 -4.00 13.23
N TYR A 65 -11.71 -3.26 14.33
CA TYR A 65 -10.95 -3.63 15.52
C TYR A 65 -11.45 -4.96 16.14
N GLY A 66 -12.76 -5.22 16.14
CA GLY A 66 -13.31 -6.52 16.55
C GLY A 66 -12.95 -7.67 15.61
N GLU A 67 -12.97 -7.43 14.28
CA GLU A 67 -12.55 -8.37 13.23
C GLU A 67 -11.07 -8.76 13.42
N ASP A 68 -10.18 -7.79 13.69
CA ASP A 68 -8.76 -8.01 13.99
C ASP A 68 -8.55 -8.87 15.24
N LYS A 69 -9.30 -8.61 16.32
CA LYS A 69 -9.22 -9.40 17.56
C LYS A 69 -9.68 -10.85 17.34
N LEU A 70 -10.70 -11.08 16.52
CA LEU A 70 -11.08 -12.44 16.12
C LEU A 70 -10.03 -13.10 15.22
N ALA A 71 -9.34 -12.35 14.34
CA ALA A 71 -8.25 -12.88 13.52
C ALA A 71 -7.05 -13.31 14.37
N LEU A 72 -6.66 -12.51 15.37
CA LEU A 72 -5.63 -12.85 16.36
C LEU A 72 -6.04 -14.07 17.19
N ALA A 73 -7.26 -14.10 17.73
CA ALA A 73 -7.79 -15.24 18.48
C ALA A 73 -7.81 -16.53 17.63
N ARG A 74 -8.23 -16.45 16.36
CA ARG A 74 -8.26 -17.60 15.44
C ARG A 74 -6.87 -18.10 15.09
N THR A 75 -5.90 -17.21 14.89
CA THR A 75 -4.50 -17.56 14.63
C THR A 75 -3.86 -18.24 15.84
N ALA A 76 -4.08 -17.67 17.04
CA ALA A 76 -3.60 -18.22 18.29
C ALA A 76 -4.25 -19.58 18.60
N LEU A 77 -5.54 -19.74 18.33
CA LEU A 77 -6.27 -21.01 18.49
C LEU A 77 -5.75 -22.08 17.50
N GLN A 78 -5.49 -21.70 16.24
CA GLN A 78 -4.94 -22.62 15.25
C GLN A 78 -3.52 -23.09 15.61
N SER A 79 -2.73 -22.23 16.27
CA SER A 79 -1.44 -22.61 16.88
C SER A 79 -1.63 -23.63 18.01
N ASP A 80 -2.56 -23.37 18.94
CA ASP A 80 -2.86 -24.30 20.04
C ASP A 80 -3.50 -25.62 19.56
N ALA A 81 -4.27 -25.61 18.47
CA ALA A 81 -4.80 -26.82 17.83
C ALA A 81 -3.68 -27.67 17.20
N LYS A 82 -2.77 -27.08 16.42
CA LYS A 82 -1.58 -27.78 15.88
C LYS A 82 -0.68 -28.32 16.98
N ARG A 83 -0.58 -27.60 18.10
CA ARG A 83 0.18 -28.03 19.28
C ARG A 83 -0.52 -29.20 19.96
N LEU A 84 -1.85 -29.18 20.11
CA LEU A 84 -2.64 -30.33 20.57
C LEU A 84 -2.50 -31.57 19.68
N GLU A 85 -2.56 -31.42 18.35
CA GLU A 85 -2.30 -32.49 17.38
C GLU A 85 -0.88 -33.07 17.52
N SER A 86 0.10 -32.22 17.85
CA SER A 86 1.49 -32.61 18.15
C SER A 86 1.69 -33.12 19.59
N GLY A 87 0.62 -33.20 20.40
CA GLY A 87 0.67 -33.56 21.81
C GLY A 87 1.28 -32.52 22.74
N ILE A 88 1.53 -31.28 22.32
CA ILE A 88 2.17 -30.22 23.11
C ILE A 88 1.11 -29.43 23.91
N GLN A 89 1.42 -29.04 25.14
CA GLN A 89 0.49 -28.28 26.01
C GLN A 89 0.15 -26.90 25.44
N PHE A 90 -1.12 -26.49 25.55
CA PHE A 90 -1.61 -25.16 25.20
C PHE A 90 -0.78 -24.02 25.81
N LEU A 91 -0.63 -22.92 25.08
CA LEU A 91 0.11 -21.72 25.51
C LEU A 91 -0.80 -20.48 25.51
N ASN A 92 -1.76 -20.43 24.58
CA ASN A 92 -2.47 -19.20 24.23
C ASN A 92 -3.87 -19.11 24.86
N GLU A 93 -4.30 -20.09 25.66
CA GLU A 93 -5.65 -20.17 26.26
C GLU A 93 -6.07 -18.86 26.98
N ALA A 94 -5.12 -18.21 27.68
CA ALA A 94 -5.35 -16.92 28.35
C ALA A 94 -5.46 -15.73 27.37
N GLU A 95 -4.62 -15.67 26.34
CA GLU A 95 -4.65 -14.59 25.34
C GLU A 95 -5.90 -14.66 24.46
N ILE A 96 -6.29 -15.87 24.04
CA ILE A 96 -7.52 -16.11 23.26
C ILE A 96 -8.76 -15.74 24.08
N ALA A 97 -8.79 -16.07 25.38
CA ALA A 97 -9.85 -15.60 26.27
C ALA A 97 -9.90 -14.07 26.38
N GLY A 98 -8.73 -13.41 26.40
CA GLY A 98 -8.60 -11.94 26.36
C GLY A 98 -9.17 -11.34 25.07
N TYR A 99 -8.71 -11.78 23.91
CA TYR A 99 -9.17 -11.28 22.60
C TYR A 99 -10.69 -11.49 22.39
N LEU A 100 -11.22 -12.65 22.80
CA LEU A 100 -12.66 -12.91 22.74
C LEU A 100 -13.46 -12.02 23.71
N LEU A 101 -12.93 -11.69 24.89
CA LEU A 101 -13.58 -10.80 25.85
C LEU A 101 -13.55 -9.33 25.39
N GLU A 102 -12.44 -8.89 24.79
CA GLU A 102 -12.34 -7.56 24.17
C GLU A 102 -13.36 -7.40 23.04
N CYS A 103 -13.45 -8.40 22.16
CA CYS A 103 -14.43 -8.40 21.06
C CYS A 103 -15.88 -8.47 21.56
N GLU A 104 -16.17 -9.20 22.65
CA GLU A 104 -17.49 -9.18 23.29
C GLU A 104 -17.83 -7.81 23.91
N ASN A 105 -16.86 -7.12 24.50
CA ASN A 105 -17.07 -5.78 25.07
C ASN A 105 -17.34 -4.74 23.96
N ILE A 106 -16.63 -4.82 22.84
CA ILE A 106 -16.86 -4.00 21.65
C ILE A 106 -18.29 -4.20 21.13
N LEU A 107 -18.71 -5.46 20.95
CA LEU A 107 -20.07 -5.80 20.50
C LEU A 107 -21.17 -5.24 21.42
N ARG A 108 -20.96 -5.18 22.74
CA ARG A 108 -21.95 -4.56 23.65
C ARG A 108 -22.13 -3.06 23.41
N GLN A 109 -21.06 -2.31 23.15
CA GLN A 109 -21.17 -0.89 22.82
C GLN A 109 -21.80 -0.70 21.43
N GLN A 110 -21.38 -1.49 20.44
CA GLN A 110 -21.91 -1.40 19.08
C GLN A 110 -23.41 -1.65 18.97
N VAL A 111 -23.98 -2.53 19.81
CA VAL A 111 -25.43 -2.76 19.85
C VAL A 111 -26.19 -1.50 20.33
N VAL A 112 -25.63 -0.74 21.27
CA VAL A 112 -26.21 0.54 21.73
C VAL A 112 -26.08 1.59 20.63
N ASP A 113 -24.88 1.74 20.07
CA ASP A 113 -24.60 2.74 19.03
C ASP A 113 -25.44 2.49 17.76
N ILE A 114 -25.66 1.22 17.38
CA ILE A 114 -26.56 0.85 16.27
C ILE A 114 -28.03 1.15 16.59
N GLN A 115 -28.50 0.96 17.83
CA GLN A 115 -29.86 1.33 18.18
C GLN A 115 -30.08 2.84 18.03
N ILE A 116 -29.09 3.65 18.42
CA ILE A 116 -29.11 5.11 18.23
C ILE A 116 -29.15 5.47 16.73
N LEU A 117 -28.40 4.76 15.88
CA LEU A 117 -28.43 4.97 14.42
C LEU A 117 -29.77 4.58 13.77
N LEU A 118 -30.42 3.52 14.26
CA LEU A 118 -31.75 3.09 13.81
C LEU A 118 -32.84 4.07 14.26
N ASP A 119 -32.82 4.49 15.52
CA ASP A 119 -33.77 5.45 16.08
C ASP A 119 -33.62 6.83 15.40
N GLY A 120 -32.39 7.23 15.08
CA GLY A 120 -32.04 8.41 14.28
C GLY A 120 -32.22 8.27 12.77
N LYS A 121 -32.69 7.11 12.26
CA LYS A 121 -32.94 6.83 10.82
C LYS A 121 -31.72 7.10 9.91
N PHE A 122 -30.52 6.78 10.37
CA PHE A 122 -29.30 7.03 9.60
C PHE A 122 -29.30 6.23 8.27
N PRO A 123 -28.95 6.83 7.10
CA PRO A 123 -29.18 6.25 5.77
C PRO A 123 -28.50 4.90 5.48
N PHE A 124 -27.58 4.44 6.33
CA PHE A 124 -26.85 3.17 6.16
C PHE A 124 -26.92 2.27 7.41
N ALA A 125 -27.81 2.54 8.37
CA ALA A 125 -27.92 1.78 9.61
C ALA A 125 -28.08 0.27 9.37
N ASP A 126 -28.90 -0.14 8.39
CA ASP A 126 -29.11 -1.55 8.02
C ASP A 126 -27.84 -2.29 7.60
N GLN A 127 -26.88 -1.61 6.96
CA GLN A 127 -25.61 -2.21 6.56
C GLN A 127 -24.69 -2.43 7.77
N LEU A 128 -24.70 -1.49 8.72
CA LEU A 128 -23.96 -1.60 9.98
C LEU A 128 -24.57 -2.69 10.88
N VAL A 129 -25.90 -2.81 10.93
CA VAL A 129 -26.63 -3.93 11.58
C VAL A 129 -26.16 -5.28 11.04
N GLN A 130 -26.04 -5.43 9.71
CA GLN A 130 -25.56 -6.66 9.10
C GLN A 130 -24.09 -6.96 9.46
N ARG A 131 -23.22 -5.94 9.45
CA ARG A 131 -21.79 -6.11 9.79
C ARG A 131 -21.58 -6.49 11.26
N VAL A 132 -22.25 -5.82 12.20
CA VAL A 132 -22.18 -6.15 13.63
C VAL A 132 -22.81 -7.51 13.94
N SER A 133 -23.89 -7.88 13.24
CA SER A 133 -24.48 -9.22 13.35
C SER A 133 -23.50 -10.31 12.89
N LYS A 134 -22.81 -10.10 11.76
CA LYS A 134 -21.77 -11.01 11.27
C LYS A 134 -20.62 -11.14 12.28
N LEU A 135 -20.11 -10.02 12.81
CA LEU A 135 -19.04 -10.03 13.82
C LEU A 135 -19.44 -10.79 15.09
N ARG A 136 -20.70 -10.65 15.53
CA ARG A 136 -21.26 -11.43 16.65
C ARG A 136 -21.29 -12.92 16.35
N ASP A 137 -21.71 -13.30 15.16
CA ASP A 137 -21.83 -14.71 14.76
C ASP A 137 -20.44 -15.35 14.56
N ASP A 138 -19.46 -14.61 14.03
CA ASP A 138 -18.05 -15.02 13.95
C ASP A 138 -17.43 -15.24 15.35
N LEU A 139 -17.73 -14.35 16.32
CA LEU A 139 -17.33 -14.51 17.72
C LEU A 139 -17.96 -15.75 18.38
N LEU A 140 -19.24 -16.03 18.11
CA LEU A 140 -19.93 -17.22 18.62
C LEU A 140 -19.37 -18.52 18.01
N SER A 141 -19.08 -18.53 16.71
CA SER A 141 -18.41 -19.67 16.05
C SER A 141 -17.04 -19.93 16.68
N LEU A 142 -16.22 -18.88 16.82
CA LEU A 142 -14.87 -19.02 17.37
C LEU A 142 -14.90 -19.46 18.84
N ARG A 143 -15.89 -19.03 19.65
CA ARG A 143 -16.11 -19.57 21.00
C ARG A 143 -16.43 -21.06 21.01
N ALA A 144 -17.22 -21.54 20.06
CA ALA A 144 -17.53 -22.97 19.93
C ALA A 144 -16.30 -23.77 19.50
N GLU A 145 -15.50 -23.25 18.56
CA GLU A 145 -14.21 -23.82 18.14
C GLU A 145 -13.21 -23.90 19.31
N CYS A 146 -13.00 -22.80 20.06
CA CYS A 146 -12.19 -22.80 21.28
C CYS A 146 -12.66 -23.86 22.28
N SER A 147 -13.97 -23.92 22.52
CA SER A 147 -14.55 -24.90 23.45
C SER A 147 -14.32 -26.33 22.99
N SER A 148 -14.39 -26.60 21.69
CA SER A 148 -14.09 -27.92 21.09
C SER A 148 -12.62 -28.31 21.26
N VAL A 149 -11.68 -27.42 20.94
CA VAL A 149 -10.23 -27.65 21.05
C VAL A 149 -9.79 -27.85 22.51
N TYR A 150 -10.20 -26.95 23.41
CA TYR A 150 -9.81 -27.03 24.82
C TYR A 150 -10.55 -28.13 25.58
N SER A 151 -11.74 -28.57 25.16
CA SER A 151 -12.37 -29.78 25.72
C SER A 151 -11.65 -31.06 25.28
N HIS A 152 -11.26 -31.18 24.00
CA HIS A 152 -10.43 -32.31 23.52
C HIS A 152 -9.09 -32.42 24.26
N GLY A 153 -8.41 -31.30 24.52
CA GLY A 153 -7.16 -31.30 25.29
C GLY A 153 -7.32 -31.66 26.77
N ARG A 154 -8.52 -31.52 27.34
CA ARG A 154 -8.85 -31.98 28.70
C ARG A 154 -9.22 -33.47 28.76
N THR A 155 -9.39 -34.14 27.61
CA THR A 155 -9.70 -35.57 27.49
C THR A 155 -8.63 -36.34 26.68
N LEU A 156 -7.35 -36.09 26.97
CA LEU A 156 -6.22 -36.76 26.33
C LEU A 156 -6.28 -38.29 26.49
N THR A 157 -6.14 -39.02 25.37
CA THR A 157 -6.01 -40.48 25.38
C THR A 157 -4.58 -40.93 25.75
N THR A 158 -4.43 -42.16 26.22
CA THR A 158 -3.13 -42.71 26.70
C THR A 158 -2.02 -42.79 25.65
N GLU A 159 -2.34 -42.71 24.36
CA GLU A 159 -1.37 -42.56 23.27
C GLU A 159 -0.88 -41.10 23.14
N GLN A 160 -1.79 -40.12 23.18
CA GLN A 160 -1.47 -38.70 23.04
C GLN A 160 -0.61 -38.20 24.21
N THR A 161 -0.84 -38.69 25.43
CA THR A 161 0.02 -38.40 26.59
C THR A 161 1.47 -38.89 26.41
N LYS A 162 1.71 -39.96 25.63
CA LYS A 162 3.09 -40.39 25.31
C LYS A 162 3.76 -39.46 24.30
N MET A 163 3.02 -38.95 23.31
CA MET A 163 3.54 -37.97 22.35
C MET A 163 3.91 -36.66 23.05
N MET A 164 3.10 -36.22 24.03
CA MET A 164 3.40 -35.05 24.88
C MET A 164 4.75 -35.15 25.59
N ILE A 165 5.04 -36.31 26.19
CA ILE A 165 6.31 -36.58 26.88
C ILE A 165 7.49 -36.62 25.87
N SER A 166 7.27 -37.13 24.65
CA SER A 166 8.28 -37.13 23.58
C SER A 166 8.61 -35.73 23.07
N GLY A 167 7.61 -34.85 22.89
CA GLY A 167 7.80 -33.49 22.35
C GLY A 167 8.62 -32.60 23.29
N ILE A 168 8.36 -32.69 24.61
CA ILE A 168 9.15 -31.99 25.64
C ILE A 168 10.64 -32.38 25.57
N THR A 169 10.94 -33.64 25.22
CA THR A 169 12.30 -34.16 25.12
C THR A 169 13.06 -33.65 23.87
N GLN A 170 12.36 -33.26 22.79
CA GLN A 170 13.01 -32.65 21.62
C GLN A 170 13.32 -31.15 21.81
N SER A 171 12.40 -30.38 22.41
CA SER A 171 12.55 -28.92 22.54
C SER A 171 13.71 -28.47 23.44
N LEU A 172 14.22 -29.35 24.31
CA LEU A 172 15.36 -29.05 25.18
C LEU A 172 16.73 -29.25 24.50
N ASN A 173 16.78 -29.88 23.32
CA ASN A 173 18.04 -30.28 22.67
C ASN A 173 18.46 -29.38 21.49
N SER A 174 17.59 -28.49 20.99
CA SER A 174 17.89 -27.63 19.82
C SER A 174 18.51 -26.27 20.15
N GLY A 175 18.72 -25.95 21.43
CA GLY A 175 19.09 -24.61 21.90
C GLY A 175 20.59 -24.28 21.98
N PHE A 176 21.49 -25.11 21.44
CA PHE A 176 22.94 -24.92 21.62
C PHE A 176 23.77 -24.93 20.32
N SER A 177 24.47 -23.82 20.10
CA SER A 177 25.64 -23.62 19.21
C SER A 177 25.40 -23.36 17.71
N GLN A 178 25.53 -22.07 17.32
CA GLN A 178 26.55 -21.56 16.38
C GLN A 178 26.31 -20.04 16.16
N ASN A 179 27.19 -19.14 16.61
CA ASN A 179 28.42 -18.75 15.92
C ASN A 179 29.18 -17.66 16.73
N ILE A 180 30.50 -17.58 16.55
CA ILE A 180 31.39 -16.58 17.19
C ILE A 180 32.10 -15.82 16.07
N ASN A 181 32.22 -14.48 16.18
CA ASN A 181 33.48 -13.76 15.87
C ASN A 181 33.47 -12.27 16.26
N SER A 182 34.20 -12.00 17.34
CA SER A 182 35.03 -10.83 17.67
C SER A 182 35.08 -9.60 16.74
N SER A 183 34.94 -8.41 17.35
CA SER A 183 36.08 -7.47 17.47
C SER A 183 35.94 -6.60 18.73
N LEU A 184 37.06 -6.22 19.36
CA LEU A 184 37.12 -5.50 20.65
C LEU A 184 38.31 -4.52 20.71
N THR A 185 38.05 -3.31 21.23
CA THR A 185 38.91 -2.51 22.16
C THR A 185 40.24 -1.88 21.66
N PRO A 186 41.00 -1.09 22.48
CA PRO A 186 40.69 -0.37 23.75
C PRO A 186 41.19 1.11 23.83
N SER A 187 40.82 1.85 24.90
CA SER A 187 41.68 2.66 25.83
C SER A 187 40.92 3.87 26.45
N PHE A 188 41.18 4.38 27.67
CA PHE A 188 41.96 3.92 28.84
C PHE A 188 41.45 4.58 30.16
N SER A 189 41.22 3.76 31.20
CA SER A 189 41.53 3.96 32.64
C SER A 189 40.86 5.01 33.58
N PRO A 190 40.91 4.81 34.93
CA PRO A 190 40.03 5.46 35.93
C PRO A 190 40.70 6.04 37.21
N ALA A 191 39.93 6.68 38.13
CA ALA A 191 40.07 6.79 39.61
C ALA A 191 39.10 7.90 40.13
N LEU A 192 38.29 7.83 41.20
CA LEU A 192 38.38 7.34 42.60
C LEU A 192 38.87 8.35 43.67
N THR A 193 37.90 9.05 44.31
CA THR A 193 37.77 9.28 45.79
C THR A 193 38.76 10.21 46.55
N PRO A 194 38.50 10.62 47.83
CA PRO A 194 37.24 11.04 48.49
C PRO A 194 37.32 12.22 49.49
N GLY A 195 36.16 12.74 49.95
CA GLY A 195 35.86 12.93 51.39
C GLY A 195 35.83 14.34 52.00
N GLY A 196 34.88 14.61 52.91
CA GLY A 196 34.96 15.74 53.86
C GLY A 196 33.67 16.42 54.41
N LEU A 197 32.79 15.68 55.11
CA LEU A 197 31.77 16.07 56.14
C LEU A 197 31.17 17.50 56.20
N GLY A 198 29.83 17.61 56.46
CA GLY A 198 29.26 18.86 57.03
C GLY A 198 27.74 19.13 57.03
N THR A 199 26.84 18.13 57.02
CA THR A 199 25.36 18.32 57.18
C THR A 199 24.95 18.35 58.67
N PRO A 200 23.66 18.48 59.10
CA PRO A 200 22.35 18.73 58.43
C PRO A 200 21.58 19.95 59.07
N GLY A 201 20.29 20.28 58.84
CA GLY A 201 19.25 19.80 57.92
C GLY A 201 17.90 20.53 58.11
N SER A 202 17.09 20.52 57.04
CA SER A 202 15.67 20.09 56.97
C SER A 202 14.56 20.53 57.98
N THR A 203 13.54 21.18 57.38
CA THR A 203 12.06 20.94 57.50
C THR A 203 11.16 21.51 58.62
N PHE A 204 9.98 21.93 58.12
CA PHE A 204 8.62 22.03 58.70
C PHE A 204 8.17 23.22 59.60
N THR A 205 7.12 23.88 59.09
CA THR A 205 5.84 24.28 59.72
C THR A 205 5.63 23.94 61.22
N SER A 206 4.91 24.70 62.07
CA SER A 206 3.75 25.58 61.78
C SER A 206 3.41 26.56 62.94
N SER A 207 2.71 27.64 62.58
CA SER A 207 1.57 28.24 63.32
C SER A 207 1.73 29.03 64.65
N LEU A 208 0.91 30.09 64.72
CA LEU A 208 0.41 30.86 65.88
C LEU A 208 1.20 32.09 66.42
N THR A 209 0.61 33.24 66.08
CA THR A 209 0.55 34.55 66.77
C THR A 209 0.16 34.48 68.26
N PRO A 210 0.19 35.56 69.10
CA PRO A 210 0.26 37.00 68.74
C PRO A 210 1.14 37.94 69.61
N CYS A 211 1.17 39.21 69.16
CA CYS A 211 1.09 40.46 69.95
C CYS A 211 2.33 41.13 70.63
N LEU A 212 2.36 42.45 70.38
CA LEU A 212 2.83 43.58 71.19
C LEU A 212 4.34 43.95 71.25
N THR A 213 4.57 45.14 70.67
CA THR A 213 5.56 46.20 70.96
C THR A 213 5.55 46.63 72.46
N PRO A 214 6.49 47.47 72.99
CA PRO A 214 7.30 48.47 72.27
C PRO A 214 8.76 48.76 72.74
N SER A 215 9.40 49.66 71.98
CA SER A 215 10.38 50.71 72.40
C SER A 215 11.65 50.35 73.20
N LEU A 216 12.82 50.70 72.65
CA LEU A 216 13.57 51.93 73.02
C LEU A 216 14.87 52.12 72.19
N THR A 217 15.12 53.38 71.79
CA THR A 217 16.36 53.95 71.21
C THR A 217 17.43 54.21 72.29
N PRO A 218 18.66 54.76 72.01
CA PRO A 218 19.33 55.19 70.76
C PRO A 218 20.71 54.46 70.59
N ALA A 219 21.76 54.85 69.84
CA ALA A 219 22.24 56.15 69.35
C ALA A 219 23.41 56.04 68.31
N LEU A 220 23.88 57.22 67.85
CA LEU A 220 25.20 57.56 67.26
C LEU A 220 25.42 57.48 65.73
N THR A 221 25.21 58.63 65.09
CA THR A 221 25.98 59.13 63.93
C THR A 221 27.34 59.71 64.38
N PRO A 222 28.30 59.90 63.45
CA PRO A 222 28.71 61.27 63.09
C PRO A 222 29.11 61.42 61.59
N GLY A 223 29.24 62.61 60.98
CA GLY A 223 29.01 64.00 61.44
C GLY A 223 29.66 65.04 60.48
N MET A 224 29.62 66.34 60.86
CA MET A 224 30.28 67.53 60.22
C MET A 224 29.68 68.04 58.89
N GLN A 225 29.54 69.35 58.60
CA GLN A 225 29.63 70.59 59.40
C GLN A 225 28.84 71.74 58.69
N PRO A 226 28.36 72.80 59.39
CA PRO A 226 27.63 73.92 58.78
C PRO A 226 28.45 75.23 58.65
N SER A 227 27.97 76.18 57.82
CA SER A 227 28.45 77.57 57.88
C SER A 227 27.36 78.63 57.58
N SER A 228 27.27 79.61 58.48
CA SER A 228 26.77 81.00 58.39
C SER A 228 25.45 81.37 57.66
N VAL A 229 24.62 82.11 58.42
CA VAL A 229 23.35 82.76 58.07
C VAL A 229 23.54 84.07 57.30
N GLN A 230 22.59 84.41 56.40
CA GLN A 230 22.22 85.81 56.14
C GLN A 230 20.75 85.91 55.68
N SER A 231 19.89 86.50 56.52
CA SER A 231 18.47 86.75 56.20
C SER A 231 18.27 88.14 55.59
N TYR A 232 17.43 88.23 54.57
CA TYR A 232 16.88 89.49 54.05
C TYR A 232 15.36 89.51 54.26
N MET A 233 14.83 90.63 54.75
CA MET A 233 13.38 90.90 54.81
C MET A 233 13.01 92.15 54.02
N GLY A 234 11.76 92.17 53.56
CA GLY A 234 11.04 93.32 53.02
C GLY A 234 9.97 92.85 52.04
N SER A 235 8.80 93.47 51.91
CA SER A 235 8.10 94.53 52.67
C SER A 235 6.65 94.55 52.13
N GLY A 236 5.59 94.96 52.81
CA GLY A 236 5.42 95.47 54.17
C GLY A 236 3.99 96.00 54.35
N GLY A 237 3.63 96.38 55.57
CA GLY A 237 2.42 97.15 55.89
C GLY A 237 2.81 98.27 56.84
N GLY A 238 2.72 99.52 56.38
CA GLY A 238 3.30 100.65 57.10
C GLY A 238 2.52 101.05 58.34
N MET A 239 3.21 101.13 59.48
CA MET A 239 2.77 101.87 60.67
C MET A 239 3.97 102.69 61.19
N ASP A 240 3.71 103.93 61.59
CA ASP A 240 4.71 104.96 61.86
C ASP A 240 5.65 104.59 63.03
N PRO A 241 6.99 104.59 62.89
CA PRO A 241 7.93 104.21 63.95
C PRO A 241 8.12 105.28 65.04
N SER A 242 7.13 106.17 65.20
CA SER A 242 7.15 107.30 66.14
C SER A 242 6.40 107.04 67.46
N SER A 243 5.72 105.89 67.61
CA SER A 243 4.98 105.52 68.85
C SER A 243 5.74 104.63 69.84
N LEU A 244 6.89 104.05 69.48
CA LEU A 244 7.72 103.20 70.38
C LEU A 244 8.60 103.99 71.37
N ARG A 245 8.15 105.19 71.78
CA ARG A 245 8.65 105.89 72.96
C ARG A 245 7.46 106.15 73.89
N HIS A 246 7.62 105.76 75.15
CA HIS A 246 6.62 105.80 76.22
C HIS A 246 5.66 104.59 76.35
N LEU A 247 6.18 103.37 76.23
CA LEU A 247 5.78 102.36 77.22
C LEU A 247 6.43 102.74 78.56
N LYS A 248 5.86 103.76 79.23
CA LYS A 248 6.17 104.00 80.63
C LYS A 248 5.74 102.75 81.38
N HIS A 249 6.69 102.04 82.00
CA HIS A 249 6.40 101.36 83.27
C HIS A 249 5.49 102.30 84.06
N MET A 250 4.32 101.84 84.52
CA MET A 250 3.41 102.71 85.27
C MET A 250 4.20 103.34 86.41
N GLN A 251 4.53 104.63 86.25
CA GLN A 251 5.34 105.35 87.22
C GLN A 251 4.42 105.77 88.34
N ILE A 252 4.10 104.78 89.16
CA ILE A 252 3.33 104.93 90.38
C ILE A 252 4.13 105.88 91.27
N ARG A 253 3.68 107.14 91.29
CA ARG A 253 4.11 108.12 92.29
C ARG A 253 3.90 107.44 93.64
N LYS A 254 4.94 107.28 94.47
CA LYS A 254 4.71 106.75 95.84
C LYS A 254 3.89 107.78 96.62
N PRO A 255 2.95 107.36 97.49
CA PRO A 255 2.23 108.30 98.35
C PRO A 255 3.21 109.06 99.23
N LEU A 256 2.98 110.35 99.46
CA LEU A 256 3.88 111.15 100.29
C LEU A 256 3.84 110.67 101.74
N LEU A 257 5.01 110.39 102.32
CA LEU A 257 5.12 110.08 103.75
C LEU A 257 4.64 111.29 104.58
N LYS A 258 3.95 111.06 105.70
CA LYS A 258 3.48 112.12 106.61
C LYS A 258 4.61 113.08 107.04
N SER A 259 5.83 112.57 107.20
CA SER A 259 7.04 113.38 107.50
C SER A 259 7.47 114.32 106.37
N SER A 260 7.08 114.07 105.13
CA SER A 260 7.38 114.89 103.95
C SER A 260 6.43 116.08 103.75
N LEU A 261 5.37 116.17 104.55
CA LEU A 261 4.30 117.17 104.43
C LEU A 261 4.34 118.23 105.56
N ALA A 262 5.31 118.13 106.47
CA ALA A 262 5.46 119.00 107.64
C ALA A 262 6.38 120.19 107.34
N ASP A 263 5.81 121.30 106.85
CA ASP A 263 6.48 122.60 106.83
C ASP A 263 6.46 123.26 108.22
N SER A 264 7.53 124.00 108.58
CA SER A 264 7.75 124.57 109.92
C SER A 264 6.69 125.56 110.44
N ASN A 265 5.72 125.95 109.61
CA ASN A 265 4.62 126.85 109.95
C ASN A 265 3.23 126.17 109.89
N MET A 266 3.15 124.87 109.59
CA MET A 266 1.88 124.13 109.54
C MET A 266 1.56 123.48 110.89
N THR A 267 0.30 123.49 111.29
CA THR A 267 -0.15 122.73 112.46
C THR A 267 -0.19 121.23 112.14
N GLU A 268 -0.01 120.37 113.16
CA GLU A 268 -0.06 118.91 112.99
C GLU A 268 -1.40 118.44 112.39
N GLU A 269 -2.49 119.17 112.66
CA GLU A 269 -3.83 118.94 112.09
C GLU A 269 -3.89 119.25 110.58
N GLU A 270 -3.24 120.33 110.10
CA GLU A 270 -3.16 120.66 108.68
C GLU A 270 -2.26 119.70 107.90
N VAL A 271 -1.13 119.28 108.48
CA VAL A 271 -0.21 118.27 107.89
C VAL A 271 -0.95 116.96 107.69
N ASN A 272 -1.64 116.49 108.74
CA ASN A 272 -2.49 115.30 108.68
C ASN A 272 -3.60 115.43 107.62
N MET A 273 -4.21 116.60 107.46
CA MET A 273 -5.27 116.79 106.46
C MET A 273 -4.75 116.85 105.01
N LYS A 274 -3.55 117.37 104.77
CA LYS A 274 -2.88 117.25 103.47
C LYS A 274 -2.49 115.80 103.18
N PHE A 275 -2.02 115.06 104.18
CA PHE A 275 -1.63 113.65 104.06
C PHE A 275 -2.80 112.77 103.59
N VAL A 276 -3.95 112.82 104.25
CA VAL A 276 -5.15 112.05 103.80
C VAL A 276 -5.64 112.49 102.42
N GLN A 277 -5.47 113.76 102.05
CA GLN A 277 -5.83 114.22 100.70
C GLN A 277 -4.89 113.69 99.61
N ASP A 278 -3.57 113.62 99.86
CA ASP A 278 -2.62 113.03 98.90
C ASP A 278 -2.86 111.51 98.75
N LEU A 279 -3.16 110.82 99.86
CA LEU A 279 -3.57 109.42 99.85
C LEU A 279 -4.86 109.19 99.04
N LEU A 280 -5.86 110.05 99.19
CA LEU A 280 -7.09 110.00 98.38
C LEU A 280 -6.79 110.22 96.89
N ASN A 281 -6.01 111.25 96.56
CA ASN A 281 -5.64 111.56 95.18
C ASN A 281 -4.87 110.39 94.54
N TRP A 282 -3.99 109.72 95.30
CA TRP A 282 -3.25 108.56 94.84
C TRP A 282 -4.17 107.37 94.48
N VAL A 283 -5.11 107.03 95.37
CA VAL A 283 -6.05 105.93 95.11
C VAL A 283 -6.95 106.25 93.91
N GLU A 284 -7.40 107.50 93.76
CA GLU A 284 -8.18 107.96 92.61
C GLU A 284 -7.36 107.95 91.30
N GLU A 285 -6.09 108.34 91.33
CA GLU A 285 -5.17 108.30 90.18
C GLU A 285 -4.85 106.86 89.73
N ILE A 286 -4.60 105.95 90.67
CA ILE A 286 -4.33 104.54 90.36
C ILE A 286 -5.59 103.85 89.84
N GLN A 287 -6.78 104.09 90.43
CA GLN A 287 -8.05 103.58 89.89
C GLN A 287 -8.27 104.06 88.45
N LEU A 288 -8.15 105.36 88.19
CA LEU A 288 -8.31 105.93 86.84
C LEU A 288 -7.30 105.36 85.82
N THR A 289 -6.10 105.01 86.27
CA THR A 289 -5.08 104.42 85.39
C THR A 289 -5.37 102.94 85.12
N LEU A 290 -5.83 102.18 86.11
CA LEU A 290 -6.28 100.78 85.92
C LEU A 290 -7.50 100.69 85.00
N ASP A 291 -8.47 101.59 85.16
CA ASP A 291 -9.70 101.66 84.35
C ASP A 291 -9.42 101.98 82.87
N ARG A 292 -8.34 102.70 82.59
CA ARG A 292 -7.88 103.07 81.24
C ARG A 292 -6.81 102.14 80.67
N SER A 293 -6.32 101.18 81.44
CA SER A 293 -5.24 100.29 81.00
C SER A 293 -5.76 99.21 80.06
N GLU A 294 -5.13 99.09 78.89
CA GLU A 294 -5.43 98.04 77.92
C GLU A 294 -5.15 96.63 78.46
N TRP A 295 -5.69 95.61 77.79
CA TRP A 295 -5.60 94.20 78.21
C TRP A 295 -4.61 93.37 77.38
N GLY A 296 -4.15 93.89 76.24
CA GLY A 296 -3.32 93.18 75.27
C GLY A 296 -4.11 92.58 74.10
N SER A 297 -3.51 92.62 72.91
CA SER A 297 -4.03 92.09 71.64
C SER A 297 -3.42 90.74 71.25
N ASP A 298 -2.32 90.36 71.90
CA ASP A 298 -1.41 89.27 71.53
C ASP A 298 -0.63 88.80 72.77
N LEU A 299 0.01 87.64 72.70
CA LEU A 299 0.71 87.06 73.86
C LEU A 299 1.76 88.03 74.49
N PRO A 300 2.69 88.66 73.73
CA PRO A 300 3.68 89.57 74.31
C PRO A 300 3.08 90.82 74.99
N SER A 301 2.02 91.41 74.42
CA SER A 301 1.34 92.54 75.04
C SER A 301 0.58 92.13 76.30
N VAL A 302 -0.12 90.99 76.30
CA VAL A 302 -0.79 90.43 77.50
C VAL A 302 0.21 90.17 78.62
N GLU A 303 1.37 89.58 78.32
CA GLU A 303 2.46 89.37 79.29
C GLU A 303 2.96 90.69 79.87
N THR A 304 3.20 91.68 79.00
CA THR A 304 3.67 93.02 79.40
C THR A 304 2.64 93.73 80.30
N HIS A 305 1.35 93.62 80.00
CA HIS A 305 0.28 94.18 80.83
C HIS A 305 0.10 93.44 82.16
N LEU A 306 0.25 92.11 82.17
CA LEU A 306 0.20 91.29 83.37
C LEU A 306 1.36 91.64 84.32
N ASP A 307 2.60 91.73 83.84
CA ASP A 307 3.75 92.08 84.66
C ASP A 307 3.74 93.54 85.12
N SER A 308 3.29 94.46 84.27
CA SER A 308 2.99 95.85 84.67
C SER A 308 1.95 95.86 85.80
N HIS A 309 0.87 95.10 85.68
CA HIS A 309 -0.17 95.05 86.71
C HIS A 309 0.31 94.39 88.01
N LYS A 310 1.15 93.34 87.99
CA LYS A 310 1.81 92.79 89.19
C LYS A 310 2.63 93.86 89.92
N SER A 311 3.34 94.72 89.19
CA SER A 311 4.06 95.85 89.78
C SER A 311 3.11 96.90 90.38
N VAL A 312 1.92 97.10 89.80
CA VAL A 312 0.90 98.01 90.34
C VAL A 312 0.23 97.44 91.57
N HIS A 313 -0.15 96.16 91.54
CA HIS A 313 -0.77 95.47 92.66
C HIS A 313 0.15 95.46 93.89
N ARG A 314 1.46 95.20 93.72
CA ARG A 314 2.43 95.32 94.82
C ARG A 314 2.47 96.71 95.45
N ALA A 315 2.39 97.77 94.64
CA ALA A 315 2.34 99.13 95.15
C ALA A 315 1.02 99.46 95.89
N ILE A 316 -0.08 98.80 95.51
CA ILE A 316 -1.35 98.84 96.23
C ILE A 316 -1.24 98.09 97.57
N GLU A 317 -0.61 96.93 97.63
CA GLU A 317 -0.36 96.21 98.89
C GLU A 317 0.55 97.04 99.83
N GLU A 318 1.61 97.67 99.32
CA GLU A 318 2.49 98.58 100.08
C GLU A 318 1.72 99.77 100.67
N PHE A 319 0.70 100.29 99.97
CA PHE A 319 -0.14 101.41 100.41
C PHE A 319 -0.87 101.15 101.74
N GLN A 320 -1.10 99.87 102.09
CA GLN A 320 -1.76 99.51 103.36
C GLN A 320 -1.05 100.11 104.58
N MET A 321 0.27 100.31 104.53
CA MET A 321 1.01 100.93 105.63
C MET A 321 0.67 102.42 105.77
N SER A 322 0.63 103.16 104.66
CA SER A 322 0.24 104.57 104.64
C SER A 322 -1.21 104.78 105.10
N LEU A 323 -2.10 103.82 104.81
CA LEU A 323 -3.48 103.82 105.33
C LEU A 323 -3.53 103.60 106.86
N LYS A 324 -2.67 102.73 107.41
CA LYS A 324 -2.55 102.56 108.88
C LYS A 324 -2.03 103.82 109.56
N ASP A 325 -1.06 104.50 108.96
CA ASP A 325 -0.55 105.79 109.47
C ASP A 325 -1.62 106.89 109.47
N ALA A 326 -2.48 106.90 108.45
CA ALA A 326 -3.65 107.79 108.39
C ALA A 326 -4.67 107.46 109.51
N LYS A 327 -4.94 106.18 109.77
CA LYS A 327 -5.79 105.75 110.89
C LYS A 327 -5.25 106.20 112.25
N LEU A 328 -3.95 106.00 112.51
CA LEU A 328 -3.32 106.45 113.76
C LEU A 328 -3.40 107.97 113.94
N SER A 329 -3.33 108.72 112.84
CA SER A 329 -3.41 110.18 112.83
C SER A 329 -4.80 110.73 113.15
N GLU A 330 -5.88 109.94 113.02
CA GLU A 330 -7.24 110.31 113.45
C GLU A 330 -7.34 110.47 114.98
N ILE A 331 -6.53 109.71 115.73
CA ILE A 331 -6.49 109.78 117.20
C ILE A 331 -5.96 111.15 117.65
N GLN A 332 -5.04 111.74 116.88
CA GLN A 332 -4.40 113.04 117.14
C GLN A 332 -5.28 114.25 116.75
N MET A 333 -6.47 114.04 116.19
CA MET A 333 -7.38 115.12 115.73
C MET A 333 -8.33 115.63 116.81
N ASN A 334 -8.48 116.96 116.89
CA ASN A 334 -9.48 117.63 117.72
C ASN A 334 -10.77 117.99 116.95
N MET A 335 -11.82 118.29 117.71
CA MET A 335 -13.10 118.77 117.17
C MET A 335 -12.98 120.25 116.74
N PRO A 336 -13.53 120.68 115.59
CA PRO A 336 -14.42 119.94 114.68
C PRO A 336 -13.72 119.23 113.50
N LEU A 337 -12.43 119.48 113.25
CA LEU A 337 -11.68 118.95 112.10
C LEU A 337 -11.68 117.42 112.03
N LYS A 338 -11.77 116.75 113.19
CA LYS A 338 -11.89 115.29 113.33
C LYS A 338 -13.02 114.68 112.49
N LEU A 339 -14.19 115.32 112.37
CA LEU A 339 -15.28 114.77 111.54
C LEU A 339 -14.88 114.73 110.06
N THR A 340 -14.43 115.87 109.52
CA THR A 340 -14.00 115.98 108.12
C THR A 340 -12.81 115.07 107.81
N TYR A 341 -11.92 114.85 108.78
CA TYR A 341 -10.83 113.87 108.69
C TYR A 341 -11.39 112.46 108.57
N SER A 342 -12.30 112.07 109.47
CA SER A 342 -12.94 110.77 109.50
C SER A 342 -13.74 110.49 108.22
N ASP A 343 -14.47 111.47 107.67
CA ASP A 343 -15.19 111.34 106.40
C ASP A 343 -14.23 111.06 105.22
N LYS A 344 -13.10 111.78 105.16
CA LYS A 344 -12.07 111.55 104.13
C LYS A 344 -11.35 110.23 104.31
N LEU A 345 -11.07 109.81 105.54
CA LEU A 345 -10.48 108.51 105.87
C LEU A 345 -11.44 107.36 105.51
N ASN A 346 -12.72 107.46 105.86
CA ASN A 346 -13.76 106.51 105.46
C ASN A 346 -13.93 106.44 103.93
N LYS A 347 -13.80 107.57 103.21
CA LYS A 347 -13.76 107.57 101.74
C LYS A 347 -12.51 106.84 101.22
N LEU A 348 -11.35 107.12 101.81
CA LEU A 348 -10.07 106.51 101.44
C LEU A 348 -10.09 105.00 101.64
N GLU A 349 -10.61 104.52 102.78
CA GLU A 349 -10.77 103.10 103.06
C GLU A 349 -11.67 102.42 102.04
N LYS A 350 -12.86 102.98 101.75
CA LYS A 350 -13.80 102.42 100.75
C LYS A 350 -13.23 102.40 99.33
N LEU A 351 -12.40 103.37 98.97
CA LEU A 351 -11.71 103.38 97.67
C LEU A 351 -10.55 102.39 97.65
N TYR A 352 -9.78 102.29 98.74
CA TYR A 352 -8.67 101.35 98.87
C TYR A 352 -9.14 99.89 98.90
N GLU A 353 -10.22 99.58 99.63
CA GLU A 353 -10.84 98.24 99.64
C GLU A 353 -11.28 97.82 98.24
N ARG A 354 -11.87 98.75 97.46
CA ARG A 354 -12.23 98.51 96.06
C ARG A 354 -11.00 98.29 95.17
N LEU A 355 -9.94 99.07 95.37
CA LEU A 355 -8.68 98.97 94.61
C LEU A 355 -7.94 97.65 94.90
N LEU A 356 -7.99 97.19 96.16
CA LEU A 356 -7.38 95.95 96.62
C LEU A 356 -8.09 94.70 96.08
N VAL A 357 -9.43 94.75 95.99
CA VAL A 357 -10.28 93.67 95.44
C VAL A 357 -10.41 93.79 93.90
N SER A 358 -9.41 94.36 93.22
CA SER A 358 -9.42 94.49 91.76
C SER A 358 -9.29 93.13 91.07
N GLU A 359 -10.35 92.70 90.38
CA GLU A 359 -10.35 91.46 89.58
C GLU A 359 -9.39 91.52 88.37
N ARG A 360 -8.75 92.67 88.09
CA ARG A 360 -7.88 92.85 86.93
C ARG A 360 -6.68 91.88 86.91
N GLN A 361 -6.12 91.51 88.06
CA GLN A 361 -5.06 90.50 88.13
C GLN A 361 -5.56 89.13 87.65
N SER A 362 -6.70 88.66 88.20
CA SER A 362 -7.30 87.38 87.81
C SER A 362 -7.73 87.37 86.33
N HIS A 363 -8.26 88.49 85.82
CA HIS A 363 -8.59 88.64 84.41
C HIS A 363 -7.33 88.56 83.52
N LEU A 364 -6.26 89.31 83.81
CA LEU A 364 -5.01 89.24 83.04
C LEU A 364 -4.34 87.86 83.10
N GLU A 365 -4.38 87.18 84.26
CA GLU A 365 -3.89 85.80 84.39
C GLU A 365 -4.72 84.81 83.56
N SER A 366 -6.05 84.91 83.61
CA SER A 366 -6.94 84.05 82.82
C SER A 366 -6.85 84.29 81.32
N LEU A 367 -6.55 85.55 80.92
CA LEU A 367 -6.30 85.94 79.54
C LEU A 367 -4.94 85.41 79.06
N HIS A 368 -3.88 85.56 79.85
CA HIS A 368 -2.55 85.00 79.54
C HIS A 368 -2.62 83.48 79.38
N ASP A 369 -3.24 82.79 80.32
CA ASP A 369 -3.40 81.33 80.31
C ASP A 369 -4.28 80.86 79.13
N PHE A 370 -5.25 81.65 78.64
CA PHE A 370 -5.94 81.35 77.39
C PHE A 370 -5.08 81.64 76.15
N VAL A 371 -4.54 82.84 76.03
CA VAL A 371 -3.81 83.32 74.83
C VAL A 371 -2.52 82.53 74.62
N SER A 372 -1.83 82.12 75.69
CA SER A 372 -0.63 81.27 75.61
C SER A 372 -0.95 79.90 75.03
N GLN A 373 -1.99 79.22 75.54
CA GLN A 373 -2.44 77.92 75.04
C GLN A 373 -2.94 78.04 73.58
N ALA A 374 -3.74 79.06 73.27
CA ALA A 374 -4.22 79.31 71.91
C ALA A 374 -3.07 79.60 70.92
N THR A 375 -2.04 80.35 71.35
CA THR A 375 -0.85 80.64 70.53
C THR A 375 -0.04 79.38 70.26
N GLN A 376 0.17 78.52 71.26
CA GLN A 376 0.91 77.26 71.11
C GLN A 376 0.26 76.31 70.09
N GLU A 377 -1.07 76.19 70.13
CA GLU A 377 -1.81 75.34 69.19
C GLU A 377 -1.90 75.96 67.78
N LEU A 378 -1.99 77.29 67.68
CA LEU A 378 -1.92 77.99 66.38
C LEU A 378 -0.55 77.85 65.70
N ILE A 379 0.55 77.86 66.46
CA ILE A 379 1.90 77.61 65.92
C ILE A 379 1.99 76.17 65.38
N TRP A 380 1.55 75.18 66.15
CA TRP A 380 1.55 73.78 65.72
C TRP A 380 0.70 73.58 64.46
N LEU A 381 -0.48 74.21 64.36
CA LEU A 381 -1.31 74.15 63.14
C LEU A 381 -0.60 74.75 61.91
N ASN A 382 0.08 75.88 62.07
CA ASN A 382 0.84 76.52 60.99
C ASN A 382 2.03 75.65 60.54
N GLU A 383 2.75 75.02 61.49
CA GLU A 383 3.85 74.09 61.17
C GLU A 383 3.37 72.90 60.31
N LYS A 384 2.19 72.34 60.62
CA LYS A 384 1.58 71.26 59.82
C LYS A 384 1.04 71.76 58.47
N GLU A 385 0.45 72.96 58.41
CA GLU A 385 0.05 73.59 57.15
C GLU A 385 1.24 73.72 56.19
N GLU A 386 2.38 74.26 56.68
CA GLU A 386 3.55 74.48 55.84
C GLU A 386 4.13 73.17 55.28
N GLU A 387 4.14 72.08 56.06
CA GLU A 387 4.59 70.76 55.60
C GLU A 387 3.69 70.17 54.50
N GLU A 388 2.36 70.29 54.62
CA GLU A 388 1.41 69.81 53.60
C GLU A 388 1.44 70.66 52.32
N VAL A 389 1.48 71.99 52.46
CA VAL A 389 1.47 72.93 51.34
C VAL A 389 2.78 72.88 50.53
N ALA A 390 3.91 72.52 51.15
CA ALA A 390 5.20 72.40 50.48
C ALA A 390 5.42 71.05 49.73
N PHE A 391 4.60 70.03 49.99
CA PHE A 391 4.84 68.66 49.55
C PHE A 391 4.82 68.47 48.02
N ASP A 392 5.55 67.47 47.53
CA ASP A 392 5.63 67.14 46.10
C ASP A 392 4.53 66.18 45.65
N TRP A 393 3.56 66.69 44.89
CA TRP A 393 2.54 65.86 44.25
C TRP A 393 2.84 65.57 42.76
N SER A 394 4.01 65.96 42.24
CA SER A 394 4.40 65.72 40.83
C SER A 394 4.92 64.31 40.55
N ASP A 395 5.07 63.97 39.27
CA ASP A 395 5.54 62.68 38.76
C ASP A 395 6.96 62.31 39.18
N ARG A 396 7.76 63.27 39.66
CA ARG A 396 9.12 63.02 40.17
C ARG A 396 9.16 62.43 41.58
N ASN A 397 8.07 62.51 42.34
CA ASN A 397 8.08 62.07 43.73
C ASN A 397 7.58 60.64 43.91
N ASN A 398 8.51 59.70 43.86
CA ASN A 398 8.25 58.27 44.12
C ASN A 398 7.98 57.98 45.62
N GLY A 399 8.01 59.01 46.50
CA GLY A 399 7.82 58.90 47.95
C GLY A 399 6.37 58.75 48.41
N ILE A 400 5.40 58.54 47.51
CA ILE A 400 3.95 58.50 47.82
C ILE A 400 3.62 57.51 48.95
N SER A 401 4.22 56.32 48.97
CA SER A 401 4.02 55.35 50.06
C SER A 401 4.44 55.92 51.42
N LYS A 402 5.60 56.59 51.50
CA LYS A 402 6.06 57.23 52.74
C LYS A 402 5.15 58.38 53.17
N LYS A 403 4.61 59.15 52.21
CA LYS A 403 3.67 60.23 52.51
C LYS A 403 2.32 59.71 52.99
N ARG A 404 1.83 58.58 52.46
CA ARG A 404 0.63 57.91 52.97
C ARG A 404 0.82 57.48 54.42
N ASP A 405 1.96 56.87 54.72
CA ASP A 405 2.26 56.39 56.07
C ASP A 405 2.39 57.58 57.05
N TYR A 406 3.12 58.64 56.67
CA TYR A 406 3.15 59.92 57.40
C TYR A 406 1.74 60.52 57.59
N HIS A 407 0.90 60.50 56.57
CA HIS A 407 -0.43 61.11 56.64
C HIS A 407 -1.36 60.34 57.59
N ALA A 408 -1.22 59.01 57.67
CA ALA A 408 -1.90 58.19 58.67
C ALA A 408 -1.39 58.41 60.11
N ASP A 409 -0.14 58.88 60.28
CA ASP A 409 0.35 59.37 61.57
C ASP A 409 -0.20 60.79 61.87
N LEU A 410 -0.22 61.70 60.89
CA LEU A 410 -0.76 63.06 61.03
C LEU A 410 -2.26 63.06 61.38
N MET A 411 -3.07 62.21 60.73
CA MET A 411 -4.50 62.10 61.04
C MET A 411 -4.74 61.66 62.50
N ARG A 412 -3.89 60.76 63.02
CA ARG A 412 -3.93 60.34 64.44
C ARG A 412 -3.51 61.47 65.38
N GLU A 413 -2.48 62.25 65.01
CA GLU A 413 -2.04 63.43 65.76
C GLU A 413 -3.15 64.51 65.77
N LEU A 414 -3.90 64.65 64.68
CA LEU A 414 -5.08 65.53 64.59
C LEU A 414 -6.23 65.03 65.48
N ASP A 415 -6.57 63.73 65.46
CA ASP A 415 -7.59 63.14 66.34
C ASP A 415 -7.25 63.39 67.84
N GLU A 416 -5.98 63.26 68.23
CA GLU A 416 -5.51 63.58 69.58
C GLU A 416 -5.57 65.10 69.90
N LYS A 417 -5.34 65.95 68.89
CA LYS A 417 -5.35 67.42 69.01
C LYS A 417 -6.74 68.04 69.00
N GLU A 418 -7.76 67.38 68.44
CA GLU A 418 -9.14 67.90 68.40
C GLU A 418 -9.66 68.22 69.81
N GLU A 419 -9.50 67.30 70.75
CA GLU A 419 -9.92 67.49 72.15
C GLU A 419 -9.13 68.60 72.86
N VAL A 420 -7.85 68.81 72.51
CA VAL A 420 -7.03 69.92 73.04
C VAL A 420 -7.55 71.27 72.52
N ILE A 421 -7.75 71.39 71.21
CA ILE A 421 -8.23 72.62 70.57
C ILE A 421 -9.63 72.98 71.06
N LYS A 422 -10.52 71.98 71.15
CA LYS A 422 -11.86 72.10 71.73
C LYS A 422 -11.84 72.57 73.18
N SER A 423 -10.97 72.01 74.03
CA SER A 423 -10.79 72.45 75.42
C SER A 423 -10.36 73.93 75.53
N VAL A 424 -9.47 74.38 74.64
CA VAL A 424 -9.03 75.78 74.57
C VAL A 424 -10.15 76.69 74.03
N GLN A 425 -10.95 76.26 73.06
CA GLN A 425 -12.13 76.98 72.59
C GLN A 425 -13.24 77.07 73.66
N ASP A 426 -13.48 76.00 74.41
CA ASP A 426 -14.41 75.97 75.55
C ASP A 426 -13.93 76.86 76.71
N LYS A 427 -12.60 77.03 76.85
CA LYS A 427 -12.01 78.02 77.76
C LYS A 427 -12.31 79.45 77.29
N ALA A 428 -12.18 79.74 75.98
CA ALA A 428 -12.59 81.02 75.40
C ALA A 428 -14.08 81.29 75.65
N GLU A 429 -14.97 80.35 75.34
CA GLU A 429 -16.43 80.49 75.54
C GLU A 429 -16.77 80.74 77.01
N ARG A 430 -16.14 80.00 77.95
CA ARG A 430 -16.32 80.25 79.40
C ARG A 430 -15.88 81.65 79.84
N LEU A 431 -14.82 82.21 79.26
CA LEU A 431 -14.39 83.59 79.53
C LEU A 431 -15.35 84.62 78.91
N LEU A 432 -15.88 84.35 77.72
CA LEU A 432 -16.87 85.21 77.05
C LEU A 432 -18.21 85.24 77.81
N ILE A 433 -18.69 84.09 78.29
CA ILE A 433 -19.89 83.98 79.14
C ILE A 433 -19.72 84.75 80.47
N LYS A 434 -18.51 84.77 81.02
CA LYS A 434 -18.18 85.58 82.22
C LYS A 434 -18.07 87.08 81.95
N ASN A 435 -18.31 87.55 80.72
CA ASN A 435 -18.13 88.94 80.29
C ASN A 435 -16.70 89.46 80.54
N HIS A 436 -15.68 88.64 80.25
CA HIS A 436 -14.28 89.02 80.40
C HIS A 436 -13.96 90.31 79.63
N PRO A 437 -13.27 91.31 80.24
CA PRO A 437 -13.11 92.64 79.65
C PRO A 437 -12.27 92.66 78.36
N ALA A 438 -11.38 91.69 78.17
CA ALA A 438 -10.60 91.51 76.93
C ALA A 438 -11.36 90.73 75.84
N ARG A 439 -12.68 90.94 75.72
CA ARG A 439 -13.58 90.16 74.84
C ARG A 439 -13.08 90.06 73.39
N LEU A 440 -12.67 91.18 72.79
CA LEU A 440 -12.25 91.24 71.39
C LEU A 440 -11.02 90.36 71.11
N THR A 441 -10.03 90.35 72.01
CA THR A 441 -8.84 89.49 71.91
C THR A 441 -9.22 88.02 71.97
N ILE A 442 -10.12 87.65 72.89
CA ILE A 442 -10.59 86.27 73.06
C ILE A 442 -11.39 85.79 71.83
N GLU A 443 -12.29 86.62 71.29
CA GLU A 443 -13.04 86.34 70.07
C GLU A 443 -12.12 86.20 68.85
N ALA A 444 -11.11 87.07 68.70
CA ALA A 444 -10.15 87.02 67.61
C ALA A 444 -9.32 85.73 67.63
N TYR A 445 -8.73 85.37 68.78
CA TYR A 445 -7.95 84.14 68.93
C TYR A 445 -8.81 82.88 68.71
N ARG A 446 -10.04 82.84 69.25
CA ARG A 446 -10.98 81.74 69.01
C ARG A 446 -11.34 81.60 67.53
N ALA A 447 -11.64 82.71 66.85
CA ALA A 447 -11.96 82.70 65.42
C ALA A 447 -10.75 82.27 64.57
N ALA A 448 -9.53 82.70 64.92
CA ALA A 448 -8.30 82.25 64.28
C ALA A 448 -8.10 80.74 64.44
N MET A 449 -8.25 80.21 65.67
CA MET A 449 -8.17 78.76 65.92
C MET A 449 -9.21 77.97 65.12
N GLN A 450 -10.47 78.42 65.10
CA GLN A 450 -11.53 77.75 64.32
C GLN A 450 -11.24 77.77 62.82
N THR A 451 -10.70 78.88 62.31
CA THR A 451 -10.36 79.02 60.89
C THR A 451 -9.20 78.10 60.53
N GLN A 452 -8.13 78.08 61.33
CA GLN A 452 -6.96 77.23 61.07
C GLN A 452 -7.25 75.73 61.28
N TRP A 453 -8.08 75.37 62.26
CA TRP A 453 -8.56 74.00 62.43
C TRP A 453 -9.38 73.52 61.22
N SER A 454 -10.33 74.35 60.75
CA SER A 454 -11.09 74.05 59.54
C SER A 454 -10.18 73.93 58.31
N TRP A 455 -9.11 74.72 58.25
CA TRP A 455 -8.18 74.75 57.12
C TRP A 455 -7.28 73.51 57.03
N ILE A 456 -6.67 73.07 58.14
CA ILE A 456 -5.83 71.86 58.13
C ILE A 456 -6.64 70.61 57.73
N LEU A 457 -7.91 70.52 58.12
CA LEU A 457 -8.80 69.42 57.70
C LEU A 457 -9.10 69.45 56.19
N GLN A 458 -9.26 70.63 55.58
CA GLN A 458 -9.39 70.76 54.12
C GLN A 458 -8.10 70.37 53.39
N LEU A 459 -6.92 70.68 53.96
CA LEU A 459 -5.63 70.23 53.43
C LEU A 459 -5.50 68.70 53.51
N CYS A 460 -5.86 68.09 54.63
CA CYS A 460 -5.87 66.63 54.78
C CYS A 460 -6.76 65.95 53.73
N ALA A 461 -7.98 66.45 53.50
CA ALA A 461 -8.87 65.93 52.45
C ALA A 461 -8.25 66.06 51.03
N CYS A 462 -7.44 67.09 50.78
CA CYS A 462 -6.68 67.20 49.53
C CYS A 462 -5.57 66.15 49.43
N VAL A 463 -4.84 65.93 50.53
CA VAL A 463 -3.75 64.95 50.63
C VAL A 463 -4.28 63.53 50.37
N GLU A 464 -5.42 63.14 50.97
CA GLU A 464 -6.06 61.85 50.70
C GLU A 464 -6.39 61.66 49.20
N GLN A 465 -6.95 62.69 48.56
CA GLN A 465 -7.27 62.64 47.13
C GLN A 465 -6.01 62.50 46.28
N HIS A 466 -4.94 63.25 46.55
CA HIS A 466 -3.67 63.11 45.83
C HIS A 466 -3.00 61.75 46.07
N LEU A 467 -3.05 61.21 47.30
CA LEU A 467 -2.53 59.86 47.58
C LEU A 467 -3.23 58.80 46.73
N LYS A 468 -4.57 58.91 46.61
CA LYS A 468 -5.40 58.01 45.80
C LYS A 468 -5.12 58.16 44.30
N GLU A 469 -5.09 59.39 43.79
CA GLU A 469 -4.88 59.67 42.37
C GLU A 469 -3.44 59.33 41.92
N ASN A 470 -2.43 59.64 42.74
CA ASN A 470 -1.03 59.32 42.45
C ASN A 470 -0.77 57.81 42.50
N ALA A 471 -1.42 57.07 43.40
CA ALA A 471 -1.30 55.61 43.42
C ALA A 471 -1.78 55.00 42.09
N VAL A 472 -2.97 55.38 41.63
CA VAL A 472 -3.53 54.92 40.33
C VAL A 472 -2.66 55.35 39.15
N TYR A 473 -2.09 56.55 39.19
CA TYR A 473 -1.14 57.03 38.17
C TYR A 473 0.10 56.14 38.07
N PHE A 474 0.80 55.91 39.20
CA PHE A 474 2.06 55.15 39.18
C PHE A 474 1.84 53.67 38.89
N GLU A 475 0.76 53.07 39.39
CA GLU A 475 0.34 51.70 39.06
C GLU A 475 0.11 51.56 37.56
N TYR A 476 -0.72 52.44 36.96
CA TYR A 476 -1.01 52.41 35.53
C TYR A 476 0.26 52.49 34.65
N PHE A 477 1.18 53.41 34.97
CA PHE A 477 2.42 53.57 34.18
C PHE A 477 3.41 52.42 34.41
N SER A 478 3.35 51.70 35.54
CA SER A 478 4.09 50.44 35.72
C SER A 478 3.49 49.35 34.82
N ASP A 479 2.19 49.07 34.98
CA ASP A 479 1.49 48.02 34.22
C ASP A 479 1.61 48.21 32.71
N ALA A 480 1.48 49.45 32.23
CA ALA A 480 1.59 49.79 30.82
C ALA A 480 3.01 49.58 30.27
N LYS A 481 4.04 49.82 31.10
CA LYS A 481 5.44 49.56 30.74
C LYS A 481 5.74 48.06 30.74
N ASP A 482 5.35 47.34 31.79
CA ASP A 482 5.55 45.90 31.89
C ASP A 482 4.84 45.16 30.73
N SER A 483 3.69 45.69 30.29
CA SER A 483 2.97 45.18 29.10
C SER A 483 3.68 45.48 27.78
N LEU A 484 4.29 46.66 27.63
CA LEU A 484 5.12 46.98 26.45
C LEU A 484 6.35 46.09 26.38
N ASP A 485 7.02 45.85 27.50
CA ASP A 485 8.24 45.05 27.56
C ASP A 485 7.92 43.54 27.38
N TYR A 486 6.80 43.04 27.91
CA TYR A 486 6.29 41.69 27.60
C TYR A 486 6.03 41.50 26.10
N LEU A 487 5.27 42.41 25.47
CA LEU A 487 4.92 42.28 24.05
C LEU A 487 6.14 42.40 23.13
N ARG A 488 7.15 43.21 23.47
CA ARG A 488 8.44 43.25 22.75
C ARG A 488 9.19 41.93 22.83
N ASN A 489 9.31 41.37 24.04
CA ASN A 489 9.99 40.09 24.24
C ASN A 489 9.30 38.95 23.46
N LEU A 490 7.96 38.98 23.40
CA LEU A 490 7.17 38.03 22.60
C LEU A 490 7.35 38.24 21.09
N GLN A 491 7.42 39.50 20.63
CA GLN A 491 7.75 39.83 19.23
C GLN A 491 9.09 39.22 18.82
N ASP A 492 10.15 39.47 19.60
CA ASP A 492 11.50 38.97 19.34
C ASP A 492 11.57 37.44 19.42
N ALA A 493 10.78 36.82 20.30
CA ALA A 493 10.71 35.37 20.43
C ALA A 493 10.10 34.73 19.17
N ILE A 494 8.96 35.26 18.70
CA ILE A 494 8.27 34.78 17.50
C ILE A 494 9.19 34.90 16.26
N GLN A 495 9.80 36.08 16.05
CA GLN A 495 10.71 36.30 14.91
C GLN A 495 11.92 35.35 14.88
N ARG A 496 12.48 35.01 16.05
CA ARG A 496 13.66 34.12 16.14
C ARG A 496 13.31 32.64 16.08
N LYS A 497 12.13 32.24 16.56
CA LYS A 497 11.75 30.82 16.73
C LYS A 497 11.03 30.25 15.51
N TYR A 498 10.14 31.04 14.92
CA TYR A 498 9.18 30.60 13.88
C TYR A 498 9.54 31.07 12.47
N SER A 499 10.80 31.42 12.23
CA SER A 499 11.33 31.61 10.86
C SER A 499 11.52 30.25 10.19
N CYS A 500 10.99 30.12 8.97
CA CYS A 500 11.07 28.90 8.16
C CYS A 500 11.40 29.23 6.70
N ASP A 501 11.86 28.21 5.99
CA ASP A 501 12.14 28.22 4.55
C ASP A 501 11.90 26.80 3.98
N GLN A 502 12.00 26.63 2.66
CA GLN A 502 11.84 25.34 1.98
C GLN A 502 12.96 24.30 2.31
N THR A 503 13.97 24.67 3.12
CA THR A 503 15.05 23.76 3.55
C THR A 503 14.87 23.26 4.99
N SER A 504 13.91 23.85 5.71
CA SER A 504 13.56 23.50 7.08
C SER A 504 13.01 22.08 7.16
N SER A 505 13.31 21.35 8.24
CA SER A 505 12.91 19.94 8.36
C SER A 505 11.45 19.80 8.79
N LEU A 506 10.64 19.04 8.02
CA LEU A 506 9.22 18.74 8.29
C LEU A 506 8.90 18.50 9.78
N HIS A 507 9.51 17.50 10.42
CA HIS A 507 9.23 17.15 11.83
C HIS A 507 9.39 18.35 12.80
N ARG A 508 10.44 19.16 12.61
CA ARG A 508 10.65 20.37 13.44
C ARG A 508 9.57 21.43 13.18
N LEU A 509 9.08 21.55 11.95
CA LEU A 509 8.01 22.50 11.63
C LEU A 509 6.67 22.06 12.23
N GLU A 510 6.38 20.76 12.27
CA GLU A 510 5.20 20.21 12.95
C GLU A 510 5.22 20.51 14.46
N ASP A 511 6.36 20.24 15.12
CA ASP A 511 6.56 20.59 16.54
C ASP A 511 6.38 22.11 16.76
N LEU A 512 7.00 22.95 15.91
CA LEU A 512 6.90 24.41 16.01
C LEU A 512 5.49 24.95 15.70
N LEU A 513 4.71 24.31 14.83
CA LEU A 513 3.30 24.66 14.60
C LEU A 513 2.45 24.37 15.83
N GLN A 514 2.69 23.25 16.50
CA GLN A 514 1.99 22.90 17.74
C GLN A 514 2.39 23.84 18.88
N GLU A 515 3.68 24.12 19.05
CA GLU A 515 4.17 25.11 20.03
C GLU A 515 3.59 26.50 19.76
N SER A 516 3.55 26.94 18.50
CA SER A 516 3.00 28.23 18.05
C SER A 516 1.56 28.48 18.51
N MET A 517 0.76 27.44 18.72
CA MET A 517 -0.60 27.56 19.23
C MET A 517 -0.64 27.96 20.72
N GLU A 518 0.43 27.72 21.49
CA GLU A 518 0.55 28.21 22.87
C GLU A 518 0.76 29.73 22.91
N GLU A 519 1.59 30.31 22.03
CA GLU A 519 1.71 31.77 21.93
C GLU A 519 0.42 32.43 21.40
N LYS A 520 -0.35 31.74 20.55
CA LYS A 520 -1.69 32.19 20.14
C LYS A 520 -2.62 32.35 21.34
N GLU A 521 -2.67 31.33 22.19
CA GLU A 521 -3.52 31.33 23.39
C GLU A 521 -3.07 32.38 24.40
N GLN A 522 -1.75 32.55 24.60
CA GLN A 522 -1.19 33.65 25.40
C GLN A 522 -1.63 35.02 24.87
N LEU A 523 -1.55 35.26 23.56
CA LEU A 523 -2.01 36.50 22.93
C LEU A 523 -3.52 36.72 23.12
N LEU A 524 -4.35 35.69 22.93
CA LEU A 524 -5.80 35.78 23.12
C LEU A 524 -6.18 36.15 24.57
N GLN A 525 -5.51 35.54 25.56
CA GLN A 525 -5.68 35.89 26.97
C GLN A 525 -5.23 37.33 27.26
N TYR A 526 -4.07 37.73 26.72
CA TYR A 526 -3.48 39.05 26.94
C TYR A 526 -4.27 40.22 26.33
N ARG A 527 -5.14 39.95 25.34
CA ARG A 527 -6.10 40.92 24.78
C ARG A 527 -6.88 41.66 25.87
N SER A 528 -7.27 40.96 26.92
CA SER A 528 -8.04 41.54 28.04
C SER A 528 -7.23 42.57 28.83
N THR A 529 -5.94 42.30 29.10
CA THR A 529 -4.98 43.21 29.74
C THR A 529 -4.80 44.49 28.92
N VAL A 530 -4.60 44.36 27.61
CA VAL A 530 -4.43 45.51 26.69
C VAL A 530 -5.70 46.37 26.66
N ALA A 531 -6.89 45.76 26.53
CA ALA A 531 -8.16 46.47 26.58
C ALA A 531 -8.38 47.17 27.95
N GLY A 532 -7.97 46.54 29.04
CA GLY A 532 -8.01 47.11 30.39
C GLY A 532 -7.10 48.34 30.54
N LEU A 533 -5.91 48.33 29.93
CA LEU A 533 -5.02 49.50 29.87
C LEU A 533 -5.63 50.64 29.06
N VAL A 534 -6.16 50.37 27.86
CA VAL A 534 -6.86 51.37 27.03
C VAL A 534 -8.08 51.95 27.74
N GLY A 535 -8.77 51.15 28.55
CA GLY A 535 -9.85 51.60 29.43
C GLY A 535 -9.36 52.53 30.55
N ARG A 536 -8.38 52.08 31.36
CA ARG A 536 -7.85 52.85 32.50
C ARG A 536 -7.20 54.17 32.08
N ALA A 537 -6.49 54.21 30.94
CA ALA A 537 -5.77 55.37 30.43
C ALA A 537 -6.60 56.67 30.40
N LYS A 538 -7.90 56.56 30.10
CA LYS A 538 -8.84 57.68 29.97
C LYS A 538 -9.10 58.42 31.29
N ASN A 539 -8.87 57.75 32.43
CA ASN A 539 -9.16 58.24 33.77
C ASN A 539 -7.90 58.60 34.58
N ILE A 540 -6.71 58.53 33.96
CA ILE A 540 -5.45 58.86 34.63
C ILE A 540 -5.28 60.38 34.70
N VAL A 541 -4.95 60.89 35.89
CA VAL A 541 -4.68 62.32 36.16
C VAL A 541 -3.34 62.78 35.59
N GLN A 542 -3.09 64.09 35.61
CA GLN A 542 -1.87 64.70 35.03
C GLN A 542 -0.92 65.23 36.11
N LEU A 543 0.13 64.47 36.45
CA LEU A 543 1.09 64.89 37.49
C LEU A 543 2.21 65.79 36.96
N LYS A 544 2.57 65.70 35.67
CA LYS A 544 3.63 66.50 35.05
C LYS A 544 3.42 68.03 35.10
N PRO A 545 2.22 68.58 34.88
CA PRO A 545 1.97 70.02 35.02
C PRO A 545 2.20 70.56 36.44
N ARG A 546 2.29 69.68 37.46
CA ARG A 546 2.56 70.08 38.85
C ARG A 546 4.03 70.42 39.09
N ASN A 547 4.94 69.99 38.22
CA ASN A 547 6.35 70.28 38.29
C ASN A 547 6.65 71.66 37.67
N PRO A 548 7.30 72.61 38.40
CA PRO A 548 7.69 73.91 37.84
C PRO A 548 8.60 73.84 36.60
N ASP A 549 9.37 72.75 36.44
CA ASP A 549 10.19 72.51 35.23
C ASP A 549 9.35 72.22 33.97
N SER A 550 8.03 71.99 34.13
CA SER A 550 7.07 71.78 33.06
C SER A 550 6.22 73.05 32.86
N PRO A 551 6.71 74.04 32.09
CA PRO A 551 6.03 75.33 31.96
C PRO A 551 4.69 75.20 31.26
N VAL A 552 3.67 75.81 31.86
CA VAL A 552 2.29 75.91 31.33
C VAL A 552 2.29 76.77 30.07
N ARG A 553 2.37 76.15 28.88
CA ARG A 553 2.40 76.85 27.57
C ARG A 553 1.03 77.34 27.08
N SER A 554 -0.04 76.88 27.71
CA SER A 554 -1.44 77.18 27.40
C SER A 554 -2.27 76.97 28.67
N SER A 555 -3.42 77.63 28.79
CA SER A 555 -4.36 77.42 29.90
C SER A 555 -4.66 75.92 30.13
N ILE A 556 -4.27 75.40 31.30
CA ILE A 556 -4.57 74.01 31.71
C ILE A 556 -5.79 74.05 32.66
N PRO A 557 -6.85 73.27 32.41
CA PRO A 557 -7.94 73.12 33.36
C PRO A 557 -7.44 72.37 34.60
N VAL A 558 -7.82 72.85 35.78
CA VAL A 558 -7.54 72.23 37.08
C VAL A 558 -8.82 72.23 37.90
N LYS A 559 -9.00 71.22 38.74
CA LYS A 559 -10.23 71.03 39.51
C LYS A 559 -9.96 71.15 41.00
N ALA A 560 -10.77 71.95 41.70
CA ALA A 560 -10.65 72.16 43.14
C ALA A 560 -11.07 70.90 43.94
N ILE A 561 -10.27 70.54 44.95
CA ILE A 561 -10.50 69.38 45.82
C ILE A 561 -11.19 69.78 47.13
N CYS A 562 -10.97 71.03 47.57
CA CYS A 562 -11.50 71.61 48.80
C CYS A 562 -12.08 73.01 48.57
N ASP A 563 -12.81 73.51 49.57
CA ASP A 563 -13.24 74.91 49.61
C ASP A 563 -12.05 75.81 50.00
N TYR A 564 -11.80 76.85 49.22
CA TYR A 564 -10.76 77.86 49.48
C TYR A 564 -11.30 79.28 49.37
N ARG A 565 -10.98 80.13 50.34
CA ARG A 565 -11.42 81.53 50.37
C ARG A 565 -10.31 82.46 50.87
N GLN A 566 -9.90 83.37 50.01
CA GLN A 566 -9.08 84.53 50.33
C GLN A 566 -9.87 85.82 50.04
N ILE A 567 -9.29 87.00 50.23
CA ILE A 567 -9.95 88.28 49.95
C ILE A 567 -10.16 88.47 48.44
N GLU A 568 -9.23 87.95 47.64
CA GLU A 568 -9.16 88.10 46.19
C GLU A 568 -9.95 87.02 45.42
N ILE A 569 -10.19 85.85 46.03
CA ILE A 569 -10.81 84.71 45.36
C ILE A 569 -11.62 83.85 46.32
N THR A 570 -12.70 83.25 45.82
CA THR A 570 -13.41 82.13 46.46
C THR A 570 -13.55 81.03 45.42
N ILE A 571 -13.29 79.80 45.86
CA ILE A 571 -13.29 78.57 45.07
C ILE A 571 -13.98 77.53 45.93
N TYR A 572 -14.98 76.85 45.37
CA TYR A 572 -15.66 75.76 46.04
C TYR A 572 -15.07 74.42 45.61
N LYS A 573 -15.22 73.41 46.45
CA LYS A 573 -14.92 72.03 46.09
C LYS A 573 -15.62 71.65 44.77
N ASP A 574 -14.89 70.92 43.94
CA ASP A 574 -15.26 70.51 42.58
C ASP A 574 -15.34 71.61 41.50
N ASP A 575 -15.06 72.89 41.81
CA ASP A 575 -14.98 73.97 40.81
C ASP A 575 -13.88 73.71 39.76
N GLU A 576 -14.18 73.99 38.50
CA GLU A 576 -13.20 74.03 37.41
C GLU A 576 -12.54 75.41 37.33
N CYS A 577 -11.22 75.45 37.50
CA CYS A 577 -10.38 76.64 37.41
C CYS A 577 -9.35 76.48 36.29
N VAL A 578 -8.71 77.58 35.89
CA VAL A 578 -7.61 77.57 34.92
C VAL A 578 -6.29 77.85 35.64
N LEU A 579 -5.33 76.94 35.48
CA LEU A 579 -3.95 77.15 35.89
C LEU A 579 -3.26 78.11 34.89
N ALA A 580 -2.92 79.30 35.37
CA ALA A 580 -2.26 80.35 34.60
C ALA A 580 -0.73 80.35 34.79
N ASN A 581 -0.23 79.98 35.99
CA ASN A 581 1.20 79.90 36.26
C ASN A 581 1.53 78.90 37.40
N ASN A 582 2.47 77.99 37.15
CA ASN A 582 2.96 76.95 38.07
C ASN A 582 4.43 77.13 38.52
N SER A 583 5.09 78.26 38.23
CA SER A 583 6.51 78.49 38.58
C SER A 583 6.79 78.43 40.08
N HIS A 584 5.80 78.73 40.93
CA HIS A 584 5.84 78.41 42.35
C HIS A 584 5.20 77.04 42.59
N ARG A 585 5.96 76.10 43.14
CA ARG A 585 5.51 74.74 43.45
C ARG A 585 4.31 74.69 44.40
N ALA A 586 4.41 75.41 45.53
CA ALA A 586 3.48 75.31 46.66
C ALA A 586 2.22 76.16 46.48
N LYS A 587 2.26 77.21 45.64
CA LYS A 587 1.14 78.11 45.35
C LYS A 587 1.10 78.42 43.87
N TRP A 588 -0.06 78.25 43.24
CA TRP A 588 -0.25 78.49 41.80
C TRP A 588 -1.08 79.73 41.55
N LYS A 589 -0.82 80.37 40.41
CA LYS A 589 -1.69 81.43 39.89
C LYS A 589 -2.85 80.77 39.16
N VAL A 590 -4.05 80.89 39.72
CA VAL A 590 -5.27 80.27 39.19
C VAL A 590 -6.34 81.32 38.91
N ILE A 591 -7.14 81.07 37.88
CA ILE A 591 -8.28 81.89 37.48
C ILE A 591 -9.55 81.06 37.69
N ASN A 592 -10.50 81.56 38.49
CA ASN A 592 -11.79 80.89 38.70
C ASN A 592 -12.80 81.22 37.59
N LEU A 593 -13.97 80.57 37.60
CA LEU A 593 -15.06 80.79 36.63
C LEU A 593 -15.58 82.24 36.58
N ALA A 594 -15.38 83.03 37.64
CA ALA A 594 -15.73 84.46 37.68
C ALA A 594 -14.67 85.37 37.02
N GLY A 595 -13.53 84.82 36.59
CA GLY A 595 -12.41 85.55 36.01
C GLY A 595 -11.47 86.19 37.05
N ASN A 596 -11.65 85.89 38.35
CA ASN A 596 -10.78 86.38 39.41
C ASN A 596 -9.49 85.56 39.43
N GLU A 597 -8.34 86.23 39.57
CA GLU A 597 -7.02 85.62 39.54
C GLU A 597 -6.30 85.80 40.89
N ALA A 598 -5.81 84.70 41.48
CA ALA A 598 -5.11 84.73 42.77
C ALA A 598 -4.04 83.63 42.89
N MET A 599 -3.18 83.76 43.92
CA MET A 599 -2.18 82.76 44.28
C MET A 599 -2.73 81.80 45.35
N VAL A 600 -3.17 80.62 44.93
CA VAL A 600 -3.83 79.61 45.79
C VAL A 600 -2.90 78.41 46.01
N PRO A 601 -2.88 77.76 47.19
CA PRO A 601 -2.06 76.57 47.42
C PRO A 601 -2.30 75.48 46.36
N SER A 602 -1.21 74.92 45.80
CA SER A 602 -1.30 73.97 44.69
C SER A 602 -1.93 72.63 45.10
N VAL A 603 -1.80 72.28 46.37
CA VAL A 603 -2.43 71.10 46.98
C VAL A 603 -3.97 71.13 46.87
N CYS A 604 -4.59 72.31 46.78
CA CYS A 604 -6.05 72.45 46.63
C CYS A 604 -6.62 71.99 45.29
N PHE A 605 -5.77 71.71 44.29
CA PHE A 605 -6.21 71.36 42.93
C PHE A 605 -5.65 70.03 42.47
N THR A 606 -6.44 69.26 41.74
CA THR A 606 -5.94 68.20 40.84
C THR A 606 -5.91 68.69 39.39
N VAL A 607 -5.14 68.03 38.54
CA VAL A 607 -5.14 68.27 37.09
C VAL A 607 -5.85 67.08 36.43
N PRO A 608 -7.13 67.22 36.05
CA PRO A 608 -7.98 66.11 35.70
C PRO A 608 -7.56 65.39 34.40
N PRO A 609 -8.08 64.19 34.14
CA PRO A 609 -7.95 63.51 32.86
C PRO A 609 -8.61 64.32 31.72
N PRO A 610 -8.28 64.04 30.44
CA PRO A 610 -7.44 62.95 29.95
C PRO A 610 -5.94 63.27 30.02
N ASN A 611 -5.16 62.36 30.61
CA ASN A 611 -3.70 62.42 30.49
C ASN A 611 -3.25 61.92 29.11
N LYS A 612 -2.72 62.83 28.30
CA LYS A 612 -2.25 62.52 26.95
C LYS A 612 -1.17 61.43 26.91
N GLU A 613 -0.20 61.44 27.84
CA GLU A 613 0.88 60.44 27.83
C GLU A 613 0.36 59.04 28.19
N ALA A 614 -0.66 58.95 29.04
CA ALA A 614 -1.30 57.68 29.37
C ALA A 614 -2.02 57.10 28.14
N VAL A 615 -2.79 57.95 27.42
CA VAL A 615 -3.48 57.57 26.18
C VAL A 615 -2.48 57.19 25.08
N ASP A 616 -1.44 58.02 24.84
CA ASP A 616 -0.39 57.75 23.86
C ASP A 616 0.42 56.49 24.21
N MET A 617 0.53 56.12 25.49
CA MET A 617 1.14 54.84 25.90
C MET A 617 0.22 53.66 25.62
N ALA A 618 -1.06 53.72 26.03
CA ALA A 618 -2.03 52.67 25.75
C ALA A 618 -2.18 52.38 24.25
N THR A 619 -2.28 53.43 23.41
CA THR A 619 -2.36 53.28 21.95
C THR A 619 -1.12 52.59 21.38
N ARG A 620 0.09 52.87 21.90
CA ARG A 620 1.32 52.17 21.48
C ARG A 620 1.34 50.72 21.94
N THR A 621 0.86 50.40 23.14
CA THR A 621 0.73 49.01 23.62
C THR A 621 -0.26 48.23 22.77
N GLU A 622 -1.41 48.83 22.42
CA GLU A 622 -2.42 48.22 21.56
C GLU A 622 -1.91 48.00 20.13
N GLN A 623 -1.24 48.99 19.53
CA GLN A 623 -0.60 48.84 18.22
C GLN A 623 0.47 47.74 18.23
N LEU A 624 1.30 47.67 19.27
CA LEU A 624 2.30 46.61 19.40
C LEU A 624 1.64 45.24 19.53
N TYR A 625 0.57 45.09 20.32
CA TYR A 625 -0.20 43.86 20.43
C TYR A 625 -0.73 43.40 19.06
N GLN A 626 -1.34 44.30 18.27
CA GLN A 626 -1.83 43.97 16.93
C GLN A 626 -0.69 43.56 15.99
N ASN A 627 0.46 44.25 16.05
CA ASN A 627 1.64 43.89 15.26
C ASN A 627 2.21 42.51 15.63
N VAL A 628 2.23 42.14 16.92
CA VAL A 628 2.67 40.82 17.38
C VAL A 628 1.69 39.73 16.98
N LEU A 629 0.37 40.00 17.03
CA LEU A 629 -0.66 39.07 16.57
C LEU A 629 -0.60 38.82 15.05
N ALA A 630 -0.39 39.87 14.25
CA ALA A 630 -0.21 39.76 12.81
C ALA A 630 1.09 39.02 12.45
N LEU A 631 2.19 39.31 13.16
CA LEU A 631 3.45 38.60 13.03
C LEU A 631 3.30 37.10 13.37
N TRP A 632 2.62 36.77 14.48
CA TRP A 632 2.32 35.38 14.85
C TRP A 632 1.56 34.68 13.73
N HIS A 633 0.49 35.30 13.22
CA HIS A 633 -0.34 34.74 12.14
C HIS A 633 0.50 34.46 10.89
N HIS A 634 1.28 35.45 10.45
CA HIS A 634 2.11 35.34 9.27
C HIS A 634 3.20 34.25 9.41
N SER A 635 3.91 34.20 10.54
CA SER A 635 4.87 33.13 10.82
C SER A 635 4.22 31.75 10.88
N HIS A 636 3.01 31.64 11.43
CA HIS A 636 2.26 30.37 11.53
C HIS A 636 1.82 29.87 10.15
N ILE A 637 1.20 30.72 9.32
CA ILE A 637 0.80 30.39 7.95
C ILE A 637 2.01 30.01 7.09
N ASN A 638 3.10 30.77 7.18
CA ASN A 638 4.36 30.43 6.50
C ASN A 638 4.82 29.00 6.87
N MET A 639 4.89 28.65 8.17
CA MET A 639 5.27 27.30 8.60
C MET A 639 4.28 26.23 8.10
N LYS A 640 2.96 26.50 8.16
CA LYS A 640 1.90 25.58 7.72
C LYS A 640 2.05 25.26 6.23
N SER A 641 2.23 26.28 5.39
CA SER A 641 2.44 26.15 3.94
C SER A 641 3.69 25.36 3.57
N VAL A 642 4.77 25.44 4.36
CA VAL A 642 5.98 24.65 4.14
C VAL A 642 5.77 23.18 4.55
N VAL A 643 4.97 22.92 5.59
CA VAL A 643 4.61 21.56 6.01
C VAL A 643 3.74 20.85 4.95
N SER A 644 2.66 21.47 4.48
CA SER A 644 1.82 20.90 3.40
C SER A 644 2.61 20.76 2.09
N TRP A 645 3.49 21.71 1.76
CA TRP A 645 4.46 21.55 0.65
C TRP A 645 5.38 20.33 0.83
N HIS A 646 5.88 20.05 2.03
CA HIS A 646 6.72 18.88 2.29
C HIS A 646 5.97 17.56 2.08
N TYR A 647 4.71 17.47 2.52
CA TYR A 647 3.86 16.30 2.29
C TYR A 647 3.59 16.08 0.80
N LEU A 648 3.15 17.13 0.09
CA LEU A 648 2.96 17.11 -1.35
C LEU A 648 4.23 16.68 -2.10
N MET A 649 5.38 17.23 -1.73
CA MET A 649 6.67 16.88 -2.31
C MET A 649 7.16 15.48 -1.91
N ALA A 650 6.66 14.88 -0.83
CA ALA A 650 6.92 13.48 -0.51
C ALA A 650 6.18 12.57 -1.49
N ASP A 651 4.89 12.82 -1.74
CA ASP A 651 4.07 12.06 -2.70
C ASP A 651 4.61 12.19 -4.13
N ILE A 652 4.92 13.42 -4.59
CA ILE A 652 5.53 13.67 -5.90
C ILE A 652 6.82 12.86 -6.09
N ARG A 653 7.69 12.81 -5.07
CA ARG A 653 8.94 12.03 -5.13
C ARG A 653 8.69 10.52 -5.06
N ALA A 654 7.73 10.07 -4.26
CA ALA A 654 7.36 8.65 -4.17
C ALA A 654 6.86 8.13 -5.51
N ILE A 655 5.87 8.82 -6.11
CA ILE A 655 5.27 8.45 -7.40
C ILE A 655 6.31 8.48 -8.53
N ARG A 656 7.20 9.49 -8.57
CA ARG A 656 8.28 9.57 -9.57
C ARG A 656 9.30 8.43 -9.49
N ASN A 657 9.44 7.78 -8.34
CA ASN A 657 10.36 6.65 -8.13
C ASN A 657 9.71 5.28 -8.40
N TRP A 658 8.42 5.23 -8.71
CA TRP A 658 7.72 3.98 -9.01
C TRP A 658 7.96 3.50 -10.44
N ASN A 659 7.70 2.21 -10.64
CA ASN A 659 7.77 1.55 -11.95
C ASN A 659 6.60 0.58 -12.11
N VAL A 660 6.52 -0.10 -13.25
CA VAL A 660 5.44 -1.06 -13.56
C VAL A 660 5.34 -2.18 -12.52
N SER A 661 6.45 -2.66 -11.96
CA SER A 661 6.42 -3.66 -10.88
C SER A 661 5.84 -3.11 -9.58
N SER A 662 6.08 -1.83 -9.26
CA SER A 662 5.48 -1.17 -8.10
C SER A 662 3.95 -1.10 -8.23
N ILE A 663 3.45 -0.85 -9.44
CA ILE A 663 2.01 -0.87 -9.73
C ILE A 663 1.44 -2.28 -9.55
N LYS A 664 2.06 -3.30 -10.18
CA LYS A 664 1.56 -4.69 -10.11
C LYS A 664 1.53 -5.30 -8.70
N THR A 665 2.28 -4.75 -7.75
CA THR A 665 2.26 -5.19 -6.33
C THR A 665 1.18 -4.52 -5.48
N MET A 666 0.54 -3.45 -5.96
CA MET A 666 -0.54 -2.76 -5.25
C MET A 666 -1.90 -3.39 -5.53
N LEU A 667 -2.83 -3.23 -4.59
CA LEU A 667 -4.22 -3.65 -4.71
C LEU A 667 -5.05 -2.59 -5.48
N PRO A 668 -6.14 -2.99 -6.19
CA PRO A 668 -6.96 -2.05 -6.96
C PRO A 668 -7.50 -0.84 -6.18
N GLY A 669 -7.78 -0.98 -4.88
CA GLY A 669 -8.22 0.11 -4.03
C GLY A 669 -7.11 1.10 -3.65
N GLU A 670 -5.87 0.64 -3.59
CA GLU A 670 -4.70 1.47 -3.23
C GLU A 670 -4.37 2.47 -4.35
N HIS A 671 -4.60 2.11 -5.62
CA HIS A 671 -4.37 3.01 -6.75
C HIS A 671 -5.17 4.32 -6.64
N GLN A 672 -6.45 4.21 -6.28
CA GLN A 672 -7.30 5.39 -6.07
C GLN A 672 -6.87 6.17 -4.82
N GLN A 673 -6.46 5.47 -3.76
CA GLN A 673 -6.00 6.10 -2.53
C GLN A 673 -4.74 6.96 -2.75
N VAL A 674 -3.77 6.50 -3.54
CA VAL A 674 -2.58 7.31 -3.87
C VAL A 674 -2.97 8.61 -4.59
N LEU A 675 -3.83 8.53 -5.61
CA LEU A 675 -4.25 9.70 -6.36
C LEU A 675 -5.08 10.67 -5.50
N ASN A 676 -5.86 10.14 -4.55
CA ASN A 676 -6.59 10.95 -3.57
C ASN A 676 -5.65 11.62 -2.58
N ASN A 677 -4.62 10.94 -2.06
CA ASN A 677 -3.65 11.53 -1.14
C ASN A 677 -2.86 12.67 -1.81
N LEU A 678 -2.35 12.43 -3.02
CA LEU A 678 -1.65 13.46 -3.81
C LEU A 678 -2.54 14.68 -4.07
N GLN A 679 -3.84 14.47 -4.27
CA GLN A 679 -4.81 15.55 -4.42
C GLN A 679 -5.07 16.29 -3.10
N SER A 680 -5.29 15.57 -1.99
CA SER A 680 -5.52 16.15 -0.66
C SER A 680 -4.36 17.05 -0.22
N HIS A 681 -3.12 16.54 -0.27
CA HIS A 681 -1.94 17.32 0.08
C HIS A 681 -1.69 18.49 -0.89
N PHE A 682 -2.18 18.43 -2.13
CA PHE A 682 -2.13 19.57 -3.06
C PHE A 682 -3.17 20.63 -2.71
N ASP A 683 -4.40 20.24 -2.39
CA ASP A 683 -5.47 21.16 -1.99
C ASP A 683 -5.15 21.82 -0.64
N GLU A 684 -4.62 21.07 0.34
CA GLU A 684 -4.10 21.58 1.61
C GLU A 684 -2.95 22.59 1.40
N TYR A 685 -2.02 22.29 0.48
CA TYR A 685 -0.97 23.23 0.10
C TYR A 685 -1.51 24.51 -0.55
N LEU A 686 -2.56 24.42 -1.39
CA LEU A 686 -3.19 25.60 -1.98
C LEU A 686 -3.88 26.48 -0.93
N GLU A 687 -4.61 25.88 0.02
CA GLU A 687 -5.22 26.61 1.14
C GLU A 687 -4.15 27.29 2.01
N ASP A 688 -3.09 26.58 2.36
CA ASP A 688 -2.04 27.11 3.24
C ASP A 688 -1.15 28.16 2.56
N SER A 689 -0.99 28.10 1.23
CA SER A 689 -0.13 29.01 0.48
C SER A 689 -0.79 30.31 0.03
N GLU A 690 -2.12 30.45 0.12
CA GLU A 690 -2.85 31.65 -0.32
C GLU A 690 -2.39 32.93 0.41
N GLU A 691 -2.11 32.84 1.72
CA GLU A 691 -1.63 33.96 2.55
C GLU A 691 -0.14 33.85 2.93
N SER A 692 0.61 32.90 2.35
CA SER A 692 2.03 32.64 2.65
C SER A 692 2.96 33.53 1.81
N GLU A 693 4.03 34.06 2.42
CA GLU A 693 5.10 34.76 1.69
C GLU A 693 6.25 33.80 1.27
N VAL A 694 6.22 32.52 1.69
CA VAL A 694 7.30 31.55 1.39
C VAL A 694 7.23 31.01 -0.04
N PHE A 695 6.06 31.04 -0.66
CA PHE A 695 5.82 30.54 -2.02
C PHE A 695 5.33 31.67 -2.91
N THR A 696 5.95 31.83 -4.08
CA THR A 696 5.44 32.75 -5.09
C THR A 696 4.36 32.08 -5.93
N VAL A 697 3.51 32.88 -6.58
CA VAL A 697 2.51 32.38 -7.55
C VAL A 697 3.15 31.50 -8.65
N ALA A 698 4.43 31.74 -8.99
CA ALA A 698 5.18 30.93 -9.94
C ALA A 698 5.57 29.54 -9.39
N ASP A 699 5.82 29.45 -8.08
CA ASP A 699 6.12 28.17 -7.39
C ASP A 699 4.85 27.33 -7.29
N CYS A 700 3.71 27.91 -6.90
CA CYS A 700 2.42 27.24 -6.88
C CYS A 700 2.05 26.69 -8.28
N ALA A 701 2.21 27.51 -9.32
CA ALA A 701 1.98 27.11 -10.71
C ALA A 701 3.05 26.13 -11.26
N GLN A 702 4.18 25.93 -10.58
CA GLN A 702 5.15 24.87 -10.87
C GLN A 702 4.74 23.56 -10.20
N LEU A 703 4.33 23.61 -8.93
CA LEU A 703 3.81 22.46 -8.20
C LEU A 703 2.53 21.89 -8.83
N GLU A 704 1.60 22.73 -9.29
CA GLU A 704 0.41 22.28 -10.04
C GLU A 704 0.80 21.47 -11.28
N ARG A 705 1.80 21.93 -12.04
CA ARG A 705 2.34 21.22 -13.22
C ARG A 705 3.08 19.94 -12.82
N ASP A 706 3.80 19.94 -11.70
CA ASP A 706 4.48 18.74 -11.19
C ASP A 706 3.49 17.67 -10.70
N VAL A 707 2.37 18.07 -10.08
CA VAL A 707 1.25 17.20 -9.69
C VAL A 707 0.54 16.63 -10.92
N LEU A 708 0.23 17.47 -11.91
CA LEU A 708 -0.35 17.02 -13.19
C LEU A 708 0.57 15.97 -13.85
N ALA A 709 1.86 16.27 -13.98
CA ALA A 709 2.84 15.35 -14.56
C ALA A 709 2.96 14.04 -13.76
N CYS A 710 2.86 14.08 -12.43
CA CYS A 710 2.82 12.87 -11.60
C CYS A 710 1.56 12.02 -11.84
N LYS A 711 0.38 12.65 -12.02
CA LYS A 711 -0.86 11.94 -12.38
C LYS A 711 -0.78 11.30 -13.77
N GLU A 712 -0.27 12.03 -14.76
CA GLU A 712 -0.04 11.52 -16.12
C GLU A 712 0.95 10.35 -16.13
N TYR A 713 2.07 10.48 -15.40
CA TYR A 713 3.07 9.43 -15.23
C TYR A 713 2.47 8.17 -14.58
N TYR A 714 1.70 8.35 -13.51
CA TYR A 714 1.01 7.25 -12.82
C TYR A 714 0.03 6.52 -13.75
N GLN A 715 -0.74 7.25 -14.55
CA GLN A 715 -1.65 6.67 -15.53
C GLN A 715 -0.92 5.95 -16.67
N GLU A 716 0.27 6.39 -17.09
CA GLU A 716 1.09 5.64 -18.06
C GLU A 716 1.68 4.37 -17.45
N LEU A 717 2.12 4.39 -16.19
CA LEU A 717 2.56 3.18 -15.49
C LEU A 717 1.41 2.16 -15.35
N LEU A 718 0.20 2.61 -15.04
CA LEU A 718 -0.99 1.77 -14.93
C LEU A 718 -1.36 1.15 -16.30
N ARG A 719 -1.45 1.97 -17.36
CA ARG A 719 -1.67 1.50 -18.74
C ARG A 719 -0.54 0.60 -19.27
N SER A 720 0.67 0.71 -18.72
CA SER A 720 1.80 -0.19 -19.05
C SER A 720 1.69 -1.52 -18.30
N ALA A 721 1.26 -1.52 -17.03
CA ALA A 721 0.99 -2.73 -16.27
C ALA A 721 -0.14 -3.57 -16.90
N GLU A 722 -1.25 -2.92 -17.27
CA GLU A 722 -2.38 -3.53 -17.98
C GLU A 722 -1.94 -4.13 -19.33
N ARG A 723 -1.06 -3.45 -20.07
CA ARG A 723 -0.54 -3.93 -21.35
C ARG A 723 0.33 -5.17 -21.18
N GLU A 724 1.25 -5.17 -20.23
CA GLU A 724 2.10 -6.33 -19.95
C GLU A 724 1.27 -7.55 -19.48
N GLU A 725 0.27 -7.35 -18.63
CA GLU A 725 -0.64 -8.43 -18.20
C GLU A 725 -1.46 -8.96 -19.38
N HIS A 726 -1.96 -8.08 -20.25
CA HIS A 726 -2.65 -8.49 -21.47
C HIS A 726 -1.73 -9.29 -22.41
N GLU A 727 -0.51 -8.81 -22.66
CA GLU A 727 0.50 -9.53 -23.46
C GLU A 727 0.85 -10.90 -22.87
N GLU A 728 1.01 -11.01 -21.54
CA GLU A 728 1.25 -12.28 -20.86
C GLU A 728 0.05 -13.24 -20.97
N SER A 729 -1.18 -12.74 -20.86
CA SER A 729 -2.40 -13.54 -21.04
C SER A 729 -2.51 -14.11 -22.46
N VAL A 730 -2.22 -13.29 -23.48
CA VAL A 730 -2.26 -13.67 -24.90
C VAL A 730 -1.12 -14.64 -25.25
N TYR A 731 0.09 -14.41 -24.73
CA TYR A 731 1.20 -15.35 -24.84
C TYR A 731 0.86 -16.73 -24.24
N ASN A 732 0.29 -16.76 -23.02
CA ASN A 732 -0.09 -18.00 -22.35
C ASN A 732 -1.18 -18.76 -23.13
N HIS A 733 -2.13 -18.05 -23.74
CA HIS A 733 -3.12 -18.63 -24.65
C HIS A 733 -2.45 -19.29 -25.87
N TYR A 734 -1.57 -18.60 -26.61
CA TYR A 734 -0.89 -19.17 -27.77
C TYR A 734 0.03 -20.35 -27.42
N ILE A 735 0.73 -20.31 -26.28
CA ILE A 735 1.51 -21.47 -25.80
C ILE A 735 0.60 -22.67 -25.52
N SER A 736 -0.62 -22.46 -25.04
CA SER A 736 -1.62 -23.53 -24.86
C SER A 736 -2.09 -24.10 -26.20
N GLU A 737 -2.39 -23.27 -27.19
CA GLU A 737 -2.73 -23.72 -28.55
C GLU A 737 -1.58 -24.51 -29.19
N ILE A 738 -0.34 -24.00 -29.16
CA ILE A 738 0.86 -24.69 -29.70
C ILE A 738 1.05 -26.08 -29.06
N ARG A 739 0.86 -26.20 -27.73
CA ARG A 739 0.92 -27.49 -27.03
C ARG A 739 -0.17 -28.45 -27.50
N ASN A 740 -1.37 -27.95 -27.78
CA ASN A 740 -2.50 -28.74 -28.27
C ASN A 740 -2.25 -29.26 -29.70
N PHE A 741 -1.78 -28.39 -30.61
CA PHE A 741 -1.39 -28.80 -31.97
C PHE A 741 -0.26 -29.82 -31.95
N ARG A 742 0.77 -29.62 -31.11
CA ARG A 742 1.87 -30.57 -30.95
C ARG A 742 1.37 -31.96 -30.53
N MET A 743 0.48 -32.03 -29.54
CA MET A 743 -0.11 -33.29 -29.07
C MET A 743 -0.88 -34.03 -30.19
N HIS A 744 -1.66 -33.32 -31.00
CA HIS A 744 -2.38 -33.92 -32.14
C HIS A 744 -1.40 -34.41 -33.22
N LEU A 745 -0.35 -33.64 -33.49
CA LEU A 745 0.65 -33.98 -34.49
C LEU A 745 1.49 -35.20 -34.09
N GLU A 746 1.94 -35.26 -32.83
CA GLU A 746 2.64 -36.42 -32.25
C GLU A 746 1.77 -37.69 -32.31
N ALA A 747 0.44 -37.56 -32.10
CA ALA A 747 -0.48 -38.69 -32.25
C ALA A 747 -0.64 -39.16 -33.71
N HIS A 748 -0.64 -38.24 -34.68
CA HIS A 748 -0.60 -38.58 -36.11
C HIS A 748 0.73 -39.25 -36.51
N GLU A 749 1.86 -38.75 -36.00
CA GLU A 749 3.18 -39.34 -36.21
C GLU A 749 3.26 -40.77 -35.66
N GLU A 750 2.82 -40.98 -34.41
CA GLU A 750 2.83 -42.31 -33.80
C GLU A 750 1.93 -43.30 -34.55
N HIS A 751 0.73 -42.86 -34.97
CA HIS A 751 -0.15 -43.68 -35.81
C HIS A 751 0.52 -44.07 -37.13
N LEU A 752 1.15 -43.11 -37.80
CA LEU A 752 1.83 -43.32 -39.07
C LEU A 752 3.02 -44.27 -38.96
N ILE A 753 3.86 -44.14 -37.92
CA ILE A 753 4.97 -45.07 -37.63
C ILE A 753 4.44 -46.48 -37.36
N ARG A 754 3.34 -46.63 -36.61
CA ARG A 754 2.71 -47.94 -36.40
C ARG A 754 2.22 -48.55 -37.72
N GLN A 755 1.61 -47.77 -38.61
CA GLN A 755 1.14 -48.25 -39.91
C GLN A 755 2.29 -48.62 -40.88
N LEU A 756 3.36 -47.82 -40.90
CA LEU A 756 4.57 -48.08 -41.67
C LEU A 756 5.24 -49.42 -41.32
N ARG A 757 5.30 -49.72 -40.02
CA ARG A 757 5.89 -50.95 -39.48
C ARG A 757 4.96 -52.17 -39.52
N THR A 758 3.69 -52.01 -39.90
CA THR A 758 2.74 -53.12 -40.00
C THR A 758 2.80 -53.73 -41.41
N PRO A 759 3.27 -54.99 -41.55
CA PRO A 759 3.38 -55.62 -42.87
C PRO A 759 2.07 -55.63 -43.65
N LEU A 760 2.17 -55.57 -44.97
CA LEU A 760 1.03 -55.74 -45.86
C LEU A 760 0.62 -57.21 -45.93
N GLU A 761 -0.67 -57.49 -46.10
CA GLU A 761 -1.09 -58.85 -46.40
C GLU A 761 -0.58 -59.24 -47.79
N ARG A 762 0.14 -60.35 -47.83
CA ARG A 762 0.94 -60.75 -48.98
C ARG A 762 0.02 -61.29 -50.06
N ASP A 763 0.19 -60.77 -51.27
CA ASP A 763 -0.56 -61.18 -52.47
C ASP A 763 -2.05 -60.78 -52.50
N ASP A 764 -2.51 -59.89 -51.60
CA ASP A 764 -3.87 -59.34 -51.60
C ASP A 764 -3.88 -57.91 -52.18
N LEU A 765 -4.48 -57.77 -53.36
CA LEU A 765 -4.60 -56.48 -54.05
C LEU A 765 -5.70 -55.60 -53.45
N ASP A 766 -6.81 -56.20 -52.99
CA ASP A 766 -7.96 -55.46 -52.46
C ASP A 766 -7.62 -54.86 -51.09
N GLN A 767 -6.93 -55.59 -50.21
CA GLN A 767 -6.43 -55.03 -48.95
C GLN A 767 -5.37 -53.94 -49.19
N SER A 768 -4.51 -54.10 -50.20
CA SER A 768 -3.53 -53.06 -50.57
C SER A 768 -4.22 -51.74 -50.97
N LEU A 769 -5.28 -51.82 -51.79
CA LEU A 769 -6.12 -50.68 -52.17
C LEU A 769 -6.92 -50.10 -50.99
N GLN A 770 -7.37 -50.94 -50.06
CA GLN A 770 -8.00 -50.49 -48.82
C GLN A 770 -7.04 -49.65 -47.98
N ARG A 771 -5.79 -50.09 -47.75
CA ARG A 771 -4.81 -49.30 -46.98
C ARG A 771 -4.44 -47.97 -47.65
N ILE A 772 -4.41 -47.92 -48.98
CA ILE A 772 -4.27 -46.64 -49.71
C ILE A 772 -5.43 -45.70 -49.36
N THR A 773 -6.67 -46.19 -49.42
CA THR A 773 -7.88 -45.40 -49.12
C THR A 773 -7.92 -44.93 -47.67
N GLU A 774 -7.53 -45.78 -46.72
CA GLU A 774 -7.41 -45.44 -45.29
C GLU A 774 -6.36 -44.35 -45.06
N HIS A 775 -5.20 -44.44 -45.72
CA HIS A 775 -4.14 -43.44 -45.62
C HIS A 775 -4.47 -42.13 -46.35
N GLU A 776 -5.27 -42.16 -47.42
CA GLU A 776 -5.80 -40.94 -48.08
C GLU A 776 -6.74 -40.17 -47.12
N ASN A 777 -7.60 -40.88 -46.37
CA ASN A 777 -8.41 -40.27 -45.32
C ASN A 777 -7.55 -39.66 -44.20
N LYS A 778 -6.49 -40.36 -43.74
CA LYS A 778 -5.56 -39.84 -42.73
C LYS A 778 -4.70 -38.66 -43.23
N THR A 779 -4.38 -38.63 -44.52
CA THR A 779 -3.74 -37.46 -45.13
C THR A 779 -4.69 -36.25 -45.11
N SER A 780 -5.99 -36.44 -45.39
CA SER A 780 -6.98 -35.36 -45.30
C SER A 780 -7.23 -34.82 -43.87
N GLU A 781 -7.07 -35.66 -42.84
CA GLU A 781 -7.05 -35.19 -41.44
C GLU A 781 -5.82 -34.30 -41.18
N LEU A 782 -4.65 -34.72 -41.67
CA LEU A 782 -3.40 -33.97 -41.53
C LEU A 782 -3.40 -32.65 -42.34
N ASP A 783 -4.08 -32.60 -43.50
CA ASP A 783 -4.34 -31.39 -44.30
C ASP A 783 -5.12 -30.34 -43.52
N LYS A 784 -6.14 -30.75 -42.76
CA LYS A 784 -6.90 -29.83 -41.89
C LYS A 784 -6.02 -29.30 -40.75
N LEU A 785 -5.33 -30.19 -40.04
CA LEU A 785 -4.44 -29.83 -38.92
C LEU A 785 -3.35 -28.83 -39.34
N ARG A 786 -2.86 -28.93 -40.58
CA ARG A 786 -1.92 -27.96 -41.15
C ARG A 786 -2.57 -26.62 -41.49
N GLY A 787 -3.75 -26.60 -42.09
CA GLY A 787 -4.49 -25.36 -42.33
C GLY A 787 -4.76 -24.59 -41.04
N ASP A 788 -5.16 -25.30 -39.99
CA ASP A 788 -5.38 -24.73 -38.65
C ASP A 788 -4.07 -24.24 -38.01
N LEU A 789 -2.95 -24.96 -38.20
CA LEU A 789 -1.61 -24.53 -37.78
C LEU A 789 -1.15 -23.27 -38.52
N ASP A 790 -1.37 -23.16 -39.84
CA ASP A 790 -1.01 -21.98 -40.63
C ASP A 790 -1.81 -20.74 -40.19
N VAL A 791 -3.09 -20.91 -39.80
CA VAL A 791 -3.91 -19.85 -39.18
C VAL A 791 -3.39 -19.45 -37.80
N MET A 792 -3.05 -20.41 -36.94
CA MET A 792 -2.42 -20.11 -35.64
C MET A 792 -1.07 -19.40 -35.82
N LYS A 793 -0.27 -19.83 -36.81
CA LYS A 793 1.03 -19.26 -37.12
C LYS A 793 0.90 -17.77 -37.49
N GLU A 794 -0.03 -17.38 -38.35
CA GLU A 794 -0.23 -15.96 -38.68
C GLU A 794 -0.68 -15.14 -37.46
N LYS A 795 -1.59 -15.67 -36.62
CA LYS A 795 -1.99 -15.01 -35.36
C LYS A 795 -0.78 -14.77 -34.44
N CYS A 796 0.06 -15.80 -34.27
CA CYS A 796 1.30 -15.69 -33.51
C CYS A 796 2.26 -14.68 -34.15
N GLU A 797 2.46 -14.68 -35.47
CA GLU A 797 3.32 -13.71 -36.16
C GLU A 797 2.83 -12.26 -35.99
N VAL A 798 1.51 -12.02 -36.03
CA VAL A 798 0.92 -10.71 -35.73
C VAL A 798 1.22 -10.28 -34.29
N PHE A 799 1.04 -11.16 -33.31
CA PHE A 799 1.36 -10.89 -31.91
C PHE A 799 2.87 -10.64 -31.70
N LEU A 800 3.75 -11.44 -32.30
CA LEU A 800 5.20 -11.28 -32.23
C LEU A 800 5.67 -9.92 -32.81
N ARG A 801 4.99 -9.39 -33.83
CA ARG A 801 5.24 -8.04 -34.39
C ARG A 801 4.73 -6.92 -33.46
N GLN A 802 3.62 -7.13 -32.77
CA GLN A 802 3.01 -6.15 -31.86
C GLN A 802 3.73 -6.06 -30.51
N ALA A 803 4.08 -7.21 -29.92
CA ALA A 803 4.71 -7.32 -28.60
C ALA A 803 6.25 -7.41 -28.68
N ALA A 804 6.89 -6.80 -29.68
CA ALA A 804 8.30 -7.04 -30.03
C ALA A 804 9.34 -6.74 -28.91
N GLY A 805 8.95 -6.01 -27.85
CA GLY A 805 9.78 -5.77 -26.66
C GLY A 805 9.55 -6.76 -25.50
N SER A 806 8.55 -7.64 -25.59
CA SER A 806 8.15 -8.56 -24.51
C SER A 806 9.15 -9.71 -24.34
N PRO A 807 9.56 -10.05 -23.10
CA PRO A 807 10.52 -11.14 -22.84
C PRO A 807 10.00 -12.54 -23.24
N SER A 808 8.69 -12.66 -23.50
CA SER A 808 8.01 -13.88 -23.90
C SER A 808 8.18 -14.22 -25.40
N VAL A 809 8.42 -13.21 -26.25
CA VAL A 809 8.49 -13.31 -27.71
C VAL A 809 9.52 -14.32 -28.24
N PRO A 810 10.78 -14.34 -27.77
CA PRO A 810 11.78 -15.30 -28.27
C PRO A 810 11.36 -16.76 -28.02
N LYS A 811 10.71 -17.03 -26.88
CA LYS A 811 10.26 -18.36 -26.50
C LYS A 811 9.07 -18.81 -27.35
N LEU A 812 8.05 -17.96 -27.53
CA LEU A 812 6.91 -18.25 -28.40
C LEU A 812 7.37 -18.53 -29.84
N SER A 813 8.27 -17.70 -30.38
CA SER A 813 8.86 -17.88 -31.71
C SER A 813 9.59 -19.22 -31.85
N SER A 814 10.36 -19.63 -30.83
CA SER A 814 11.05 -20.93 -30.85
C SER A 814 10.09 -22.14 -30.83
N GLU A 815 9.06 -22.13 -29.97
CA GLU A 815 8.09 -23.22 -29.87
C GLU A 815 7.26 -23.36 -31.16
N LEU A 816 6.86 -22.23 -31.77
CA LEU A 816 6.16 -22.20 -33.05
C LEU A 816 7.03 -22.73 -34.19
N SER A 817 8.31 -22.35 -34.24
CA SER A 817 9.25 -22.83 -35.26
C SER A 817 9.46 -24.35 -35.18
N VAL A 818 9.61 -24.90 -33.97
CA VAL A 818 9.72 -26.35 -33.74
C VAL A 818 8.45 -27.10 -34.18
N LEU A 819 7.27 -26.57 -33.87
CA LEU A 819 6.00 -27.18 -34.29
C LEU A 819 5.84 -27.18 -35.82
N VAL A 820 6.18 -26.07 -36.50
CA VAL A 820 6.14 -26.00 -37.97
C VAL A 820 7.14 -26.95 -38.61
N GLN A 821 8.33 -27.12 -38.02
CA GLN A 821 9.33 -28.09 -38.49
C GLN A 821 8.83 -29.54 -38.32
N SER A 822 8.27 -29.88 -37.15
CA SER A 822 7.66 -31.19 -36.89
C SER A 822 6.52 -31.49 -37.87
N MET A 823 5.67 -30.50 -38.18
CA MET A 823 4.60 -30.66 -39.18
C MET A 823 5.19 -31.06 -40.54
N GLY A 824 6.25 -30.37 -40.99
CA GLY A 824 6.97 -30.73 -42.21
C GLY A 824 7.54 -32.16 -42.22
N GLN A 825 8.00 -32.67 -41.06
CA GLN A 825 8.51 -34.03 -40.92
C GLN A 825 7.38 -35.07 -41.05
N VAL A 826 6.27 -34.90 -40.35
CA VAL A 826 5.11 -35.82 -40.42
C VAL A 826 4.49 -35.83 -41.82
N TYR A 827 4.42 -34.69 -42.50
CA TYR A 827 4.00 -34.62 -43.90
C TYR A 827 4.93 -35.39 -44.85
N SER A 828 6.24 -35.21 -44.68
CA SER A 828 7.25 -35.95 -45.45
C SER A 828 7.11 -37.46 -45.26
N MET A 829 6.90 -37.90 -44.01
CA MET A 829 6.64 -39.30 -43.67
C MET A 829 5.35 -39.81 -44.34
N SER A 830 4.27 -39.02 -44.27
CA SER A 830 2.95 -39.39 -44.82
C SER A 830 3.00 -39.54 -46.35
N SER A 831 3.68 -38.62 -47.03
CA SER A 831 3.92 -38.69 -48.47
C SER A 831 4.72 -39.93 -48.86
N ILE A 832 5.79 -40.26 -48.13
CA ILE A 832 6.62 -41.43 -48.45
C ILE A 832 5.87 -42.73 -48.15
N TYR A 833 5.03 -42.79 -47.11
CA TYR A 833 4.18 -43.95 -46.86
C TYR A 833 3.13 -44.14 -47.97
N MET A 834 2.54 -43.05 -48.47
CA MET A 834 1.64 -43.08 -49.62
C MET A 834 2.34 -43.62 -50.87
N ASP A 835 3.56 -43.14 -51.15
CA ASP A 835 4.39 -43.65 -52.26
C ASP A 835 4.67 -45.16 -52.09
N LYS A 836 4.92 -45.64 -50.84
CA LYS A 836 5.16 -47.06 -50.54
C LYS A 836 3.92 -47.88 -50.85
N LEU A 837 2.76 -47.49 -50.33
CA LEU A 837 1.51 -48.22 -50.53
C LEU A 837 1.15 -48.33 -52.03
N LYS A 838 1.28 -47.22 -52.77
CA LYS A 838 0.99 -47.17 -54.21
C LYS A 838 1.96 -48.01 -55.04
N THR A 839 3.27 -47.96 -54.76
CA THR A 839 4.26 -48.79 -55.49
C THR A 839 4.09 -50.27 -55.16
N VAL A 840 3.90 -50.66 -53.89
CA VAL A 840 3.66 -52.06 -53.52
C VAL A 840 2.35 -52.60 -54.13
N SER A 841 1.29 -51.80 -54.20
CA SER A 841 0.03 -52.20 -54.84
C SER A 841 0.21 -52.56 -56.32
N LEU A 842 1.02 -51.79 -57.05
CA LEU A 842 1.38 -52.11 -58.43
C LEU A 842 2.22 -53.39 -58.52
N VAL A 843 3.22 -53.56 -57.65
CA VAL A 843 4.01 -54.80 -57.59
C VAL A 843 3.13 -56.04 -57.35
N VAL A 844 2.16 -55.97 -56.43
CA VAL A 844 1.17 -57.04 -56.23
C VAL A 844 0.41 -57.33 -57.52
N LYS A 845 -0.20 -56.31 -58.13
CA LYS A 845 -1.00 -56.45 -59.36
C LYS A 845 -0.21 -57.06 -60.52
N HIS A 846 1.03 -56.60 -60.75
CA HIS A 846 1.88 -57.14 -61.82
C HIS A 846 2.36 -58.57 -61.49
N SER A 847 2.68 -58.88 -60.22
CA SER A 847 3.04 -60.25 -59.81
C SER A 847 1.90 -61.26 -59.91
N GLN A 848 0.65 -60.86 -59.58
CA GLN A 848 -0.54 -61.69 -59.82
C GLN A 848 -0.78 -61.94 -61.31
N SER A 849 -0.56 -60.91 -62.14
CA SER A 849 -0.71 -61.00 -63.61
C SER A 849 0.34 -61.93 -64.22
N ALA A 850 1.60 -61.83 -63.79
CA ALA A 850 2.67 -62.73 -64.16
C ALA A 850 2.39 -64.17 -63.69
N GLU A 851 1.94 -64.38 -62.45
CA GLU A 851 1.61 -65.70 -61.92
C GLU A 851 0.47 -66.39 -62.68
N ALA A 852 -0.55 -65.63 -63.10
CA ALA A 852 -1.63 -66.14 -63.95
C ALA A 852 -1.11 -66.62 -65.32
N LEU A 853 -0.17 -65.88 -65.93
CA LEU A 853 0.48 -66.27 -67.19
C LEU A 853 1.35 -67.53 -67.01
N VAL A 854 2.21 -67.57 -65.98
CA VAL A 854 3.04 -68.73 -65.64
C VAL A 854 2.18 -69.99 -65.51
N LYS A 855 1.12 -69.95 -64.69
CA LYS A 855 0.21 -71.08 -64.48
C LYS A 855 -0.50 -71.50 -65.77
N ALA A 856 -0.90 -70.55 -66.62
CA ALA A 856 -1.59 -70.85 -67.87
C ALA A 856 -0.69 -71.62 -68.85
N TYR A 857 0.58 -71.21 -69.02
CA TYR A 857 1.51 -71.89 -69.91
C TYR A 857 2.12 -73.16 -69.34
N GLU A 858 2.36 -73.23 -68.02
CA GLU A 858 2.67 -74.50 -67.34
C GLU A 858 1.54 -75.52 -67.55
N SER A 859 0.27 -75.11 -67.44
CA SER A 859 -0.89 -75.98 -67.70
C SER A 859 -0.97 -76.42 -69.16
N LYS A 860 -0.83 -75.50 -70.13
CA LYS A 860 -0.73 -75.82 -71.57
C LYS A 860 0.34 -76.90 -71.85
N LEU A 861 1.52 -76.77 -71.24
CA LEU A 861 2.64 -77.72 -71.36
C LEU A 861 2.46 -79.00 -70.54
N TYR A 862 1.65 -79.00 -69.49
CA TYR A 862 1.32 -80.18 -68.70
C TYR A 862 0.35 -81.09 -69.46
N GLU A 863 -0.62 -80.51 -70.14
CA GLU A 863 -1.74 -81.20 -70.83
C GLU A 863 -1.36 -81.84 -72.18
N GLU A 864 -0.20 -81.49 -72.76
CA GLU A 864 0.30 -82.06 -74.03
C GLU A 864 0.44 -83.60 -73.98
N ASP A 865 -0.38 -84.32 -74.74
CA ASP A 865 -0.57 -85.78 -74.62
C ASP A 865 0.55 -86.61 -75.29
N ALA A 866 0.56 -87.93 -75.01
CA ALA A 866 1.49 -88.86 -75.64
C ALA A 866 1.30 -88.92 -77.17
N MET A 867 2.39 -88.86 -77.93
CA MET A 867 2.34 -88.88 -79.40
C MET A 867 1.81 -90.20 -79.94
N ASN A 868 1.06 -90.13 -81.04
CA ASN A 868 0.72 -91.28 -81.89
C ASN A 868 1.79 -91.50 -82.99
N SER A 869 1.86 -92.72 -83.53
CA SER A 869 2.88 -93.18 -84.48
C SER A 869 2.70 -92.70 -85.95
N ASP A 870 2.29 -91.44 -86.13
CA ASP A 870 2.10 -90.73 -87.41
C ASP A 870 3.02 -89.49 -87.49
N VAL A 871 3.45 -89.11 -88.69
CA VAL A 871 4.33 -87.94 -88.92
C VAL A 871 3.54 -86.63 -88.86
N LYS A 872 2.28 -86.63 -89.34
CA LYS A 872 1.46 -85.40 -89.42
C LYS A 872 1.06 -84.84 -88.06
N SER A 873 0.88 -85.70 -87.07
CA SER A 873 0.60 -85.28 -85.70
C SER A 873 1.81 -84.64 -85.02
N ILE A 874 3.02 -85.15 -85.27
CA ILE A 874 4.28 -84.54 -84.81
C ILE A 874 4.40 -83.11 -85.38
N GLU A 875 4.14 -82.93 -86.69
CA GLU A 875 4.14 -81.61 -87.32
C GLU A 875 3.08 -80.65 -86.73
N ALA A 876 1.89 -81.15 -86.39
CA ALA A 876 0.84 -80.35 -85.75
C ALA A 876 1.22 -79.87 -84.33
N VAL A 877 1.86 -80.74 -83.53
CA VAL A 877 2.38 -80.39 -82.20
C VAL A 877 3.52 -79.37 -82.31
N ILE A 878 4.47 -79.57 -83.25
CA ILE A 878 5.53 -78.59 -83.54
C ILE A 878 4.95 -77.22 -83.94
N SER A 879 3.89 -77.19 -84.75
CA SER A 879 3.22 -75.93 -85.11
C SER A 879 2.61 -75.24 -83.89
N THR A 880 2.01 -76.00 -82.99
CA THR A 880 1.37 -75.50 -81.76
C THR A 880 2.41 -74.92 -80.79
N LEU A 881 3.52 -75.65 -80.58
CA LEU A 881 4.63 -75.19 -79.75
C LEU A 881 5.31 -73.94 -80.32
N LYS A 882 5.43 -73.80 -81.65
CA LYS A 882 5.93 -72.57 -82.29
C LYS A 882 5.02 -71.37 -82.04
N GLN A 883 3.70 -71.57 -82.09
CA GLN A 883 2.73 -70.53 -81.74
C GLN A 883 2.87 -70.12 -80.27
N TRP A 884 2.94 -71.07 -79.33
CA TRP A 884 3.13 -70.74 -77.91
C TRP A 884 4.48 -70.05 -77.66
N ARG A 885 5.54 -70.39 -78.41
CA ARG A 885 6.83 -69.71 -78.32
C ARG A 885 6.70 -68.21 -78.60
N THR A 886 5.97 -67.84 -79.66
CA THR A 886 5.70 -66.44 -80.00
C THR A 886 4.72 -65.76 -79.04
N GLU A 887 3.67 -66.46 -78.60
CA GLU A 887 2.73 -65.92 -77.61
C GLU A 887 3.41 -65.58 -76.27
N ILE A 888 4.47 -66.32 -75.88
CA ILE A 888 5.23 -66.09 -74.66
C ILE A 888 6.22 -64.94 -74.84
N ASP A 889 6.93 -64.84 -75.97
CA ASP A 889 7.77 -63.67 -76.27
C ASP A 889 6.97 -62.36 -76.21
N GLU A 890 5.74 -62.34 -76.74
CA GLU A 890 4.83 -61.19 -76.66
C GLU A 890 4.33 -60.87 -75.24
N LYS A 891 4.41 -61.82 -74.30
CA LYS A 891 3.96 -61.62 -72.90
C LYS A 891 5.11 -61.33 -71.93
N GLN A 892 6.35 -61.27 -72.42
CA GLN A 892 7.53 -60.89 -71.64
C GLN A 892 7.44 -59.47 -71.05
N GLU A 893 6.64 -58.57 -71.62
CA GLU A 893 6.40 -57.21 -71.11
C GLU A 893 5.89 -57.19 -69.65
N VAL A 894 5.00 -58.13 -69.29
CA VAL A 894 4.39 -58.20 -67.94
C VAL A 894 5.43 -58.46 -66.83
N PHE A 895 6.53 -59.14 -67.16
CA PHE A 895 7.63 -59.40 -66.23
C PHE A 895 8.57 -58.20 -66.09
N HIS A 896 8.79 -57.46 -67.19
CA HIS A 896 9.51 -56.19 -67.12
C HIS A 896 8.74 -55.15 -66.30
N ASP A 897 7.43 -55.03 -66.48
CA ASP A 897 6.58 -54.15 -65.66
C ASP A 897 6.69 -54.50 -64.16
N MET A 898 6.66 -55.79 -63.83
CA MET A 898 6.80 -56.27 -62.44
C MET A 898 8.16 -55.89 -61.84
N GLU A 899 9.24 -56.02 -62.62
CA GLU A 899 10.60 -55.72 -62.17
C GLU A 899 10.85 -54.19 -62.07
N ASP A 900 10.29 -53.40 -62.97
CA ASP A 900 10.32 -51.93 -62.94
C ASP A 900 9.55 -51.37 -61.73
N GLU A 901 8.35 -51.88 -61.44
CA GLU A 901 7.59 -51.47 -60.25
C GLU A 901 8.28 -51.92 -58.95
N LEU A 902 8.90 -53.10 -58.94
CA LEU A 902 9.71 -53.55 -57.80
C LEU A 902 10.91 -52.63 -57.58
N GLN A 903 11.58 -52.18 -58.65
CA GLN A 903 12.69 -51.25 -58.54
C GLN A 903 12.22 -49.85 -58.07
N LYS A 904 11.02 -49.39 -58.46
CA LYS A 904 10.41 -48.17 -57.90
C LYS A 904 10.12 -48.32 -56.40
N ALA A 905 9.58 -49.45 -55.97
CA ALA A 905 9.36 -49.75 -54.55
C ALA A 905 10.67 -49.74 -53.74
N ARG A 906 11.77 -50.28 -54.28
CA ARG A 906 13.11 -50.19 -53.65
C ARG A 906 13.57 -48.74 -53.44
N VAL A 907 13.37 -47.86 -54.43
CA VAL A 907 13.74 -46.44 -54.33
C VAL A 907 12.91 -45.71 -53.27
N VAL A 908 11.61 -46.02 -53.16
CA VAL A 908 10.75 -45.46 -52.11
C VAL A 908 11.19 -45.94 -50.72
N SER A 909 11.51 -47.23 -50.57
CA SER A 909 12.04 -47.81 -49.33
C SER A 909 13.37 -47.17 -48.91
N GLU A 910 14.30 -46.96 -49.84
CA GLU A 910 15.57 -46.28 -49.54
C GLU A 910 15.35 -44.81 -49.12
N ARG A 911 14.40 -44.11 -49.76
CA ARG A 911 14.00 -42.73 -49.40
C ARG A 911 13.38 -42.68 -48.00
N MET A 912 12.54 -43.65 -47.66
CA MET A 912 11.93 -43.82 -46.34
C MET A 912 12.99 -43.99 -45.24
N PHE A 913 13.96 -44.88 -45.48
CA PHE A 913 15.06 -45.10 -44.55
C PHE A 913 15.98 -43.87 -44.40
N LYS A 914 16.31 -43.18 -45.49
CA LYS A 914 17.16 -41.98 -45.44
C LYS A 914 16.49 -40.78 -44.78
N ALA A 915 15.20 -40.56 -45.03
CA ALA A 915 14.45 -39.41 -44.51
C ALA A 915 14.02 -39.61 -43.05
N HIS A 916 13.66 -40.84 -42.67
CA HIS A 916 12.93 -41.12 -41.42
C HIS A 916 13.45 -42.33 -40.62
N ASN A 917 14.50 -43.01 -41.09
CA ASN A 917 15.09 -44.20 -40.44
C ASN A 917 14.14 -45.41 -40.28
N GLU A 918 13.00 -45.41 -40.98
CA GLU A 918 12.07 -46.55 -41.03
C GLU A 918 12.47 -47.55 -42.13
N ARG A 919 12.27 -48.84 -41.86
CA ARG A 919 12.62 -49.95 -42.78
C ARG A 919 11.39 -50.56 -43.41
N ASP A 920 11.52 -51.00 -44.65
CA ASP A 920 10.48 -51.76 -45.33
C ASP A 920 10.62 -53.27 -45.03
N PHE A 921 9.54 -53.87 -44.51
CA PHE A 921 9.48 -55.29 -44.15
C PHE A 921 8.83 -56.16 -45.25
N ASP A 922 8.23 -55.55 -46.28
CA ASP A 922 7.46 -56.24 -47.32
C ASP A 922 8.30 -56.43 -48.60
N LEU A 923 9.21 -55.48 -48.88
CA LEU A 923 10.02 -55.40 -50.10
C LEU A 923 10.79 -56.68 -50.45
N ASP A 924 11.44 -57.31 -49.46
CA ASP A 924 12.20 -58.55 -49.68
C ASP A 924 11.28 -59.72 -50.09
N TRP A 925 10.04 -59.76 -49.58
CA TRP A 925 9.08 -60.79 -49.97
C TRP A 925 8.57 -60.58 -51.41
N HIS A 926 8.27 -59.33 -51.79
CA HIS A 926 7.87 -59.03 -53.17
C HIS A 926 9.00 -59.30 -54.16
N LYS A 927 10.25 -59.02 -53.79
CA LYS A 927 11.42 -59.39 -54.59
C LYS A 927 11.51 -60.90 -54.79
N GLU A 928 11.50 -61.67 -53.72
CA GLU A 928 11.58 -63.14 -53.78
C GLU A 928 10.44 -63.73 -54.63
N LYS A 929 9.21 -63.20 -54.53
CA LYS A 929 8.10 -63.61 -55.41
C LYS A 929 8.35 -63.27 -56.89
N ALA A 930 8.88 -62.08 -57.20
CA ALA A 930 9.21 -61.69 -58.56
C ALA A 930 10.31 -62.58 -59.17
N ASP A 931 11.39 -62.83 -58.41
CA ASP A 931 12.51 -63.67 -58.80
C ASP A 931 12.02 -65.11 -59.12
N GLN A 932 11.16 -65.70 -58.27
CA GLN A 932 10.56 -67.02 -58.50
C GLN A 932 9.65 -67.10 -59.73
N LEU A 933 8.88 -66.05 -60.02
CA LEU A 933 8.01 -66.00 -61.20
C LEU A 933 8.84 -65.89 -62.49
N SER A 934 9.90 -65.08 -62.48
CA SER A 934 10.84 -64.94 -63.60
C SER A 934 11.59 -66.24 -63.89
N GLU A 935 12.03 -66.98 -62.86
CA GLU A 935 12.66 -68.30 -63.03
C GLU A 935 11.71 -69.30 -63.69
N ARG A 936 10.47 -69.41 -63.20
CA ARG A 936 9.45 -70.30 -63.78
C ARG A 936 9.14 -69.94 -65.23
N TRP A 937 9.05 -68.66 -65.56
CA TRP A 937 8.83 -68.20 -66.93
C TRP A 937 9.98 -68.58 -67.88
N GLN A 938 11.24 -68.39 -67.47
CA GLN A 938 12.42 -68.84 -68.23
C GLN A 938 12.46 -70.36 -68.43
N ASN A 939 11.99 -71.12 -67.44
CA ASN A 939 11.83 -72.57 -67.57
C ASN A 939 10.74 -72.94 -68.60
N ILE A 940 9.60 -72.23 -68.68
CA ILE A 940 8.59 -72.44 -69.73
C ILE A 940 9.18 -72.21 -71.12
N HIS A 941 9.91 -71.11 -71.34
CA HIS A 941 10.65 -70.86 -72.60
C HIS A 941 11.58 -72.04 -72.94
N SER A 942 12.41 -72.44 -71.98
CA SER A 942 13.38 -73.53 -72.13
C SER A 942 12.73 -74.87 -72.47
N GLN A 943 11.56 -75.16 -71.91
CA GLN A 943 10.79 -76.38 -72.14
C GLN A 943 10.18 -76.41 -73.54
N ILE A 944 9.61 -75.30 -74.03
CA ILE A 944 9.11 -75.20 -75.40
C ILE A 944 10.26 -75.36 -76.40
N ASP A 945 11.37 -74.67 -76.17
CA ASP A 945 12.55 -74.76 -77.04
C ASP A 945 13.16 -76.18 -77.03
N SER A 946 13.11 -76.92 -75.93
CA SER A 946 13.54 -78.32 -75.89
C SER A 946 12.58 -79.24 -76.64
N ARG A 947 11.27 -79.17 -76.35
CA ARG A 947 10.27 -79.99 -77.03
C ARG A 947 10.30 -79.77 -78.55
N LEU A 948 10.46 -78.52 -79.01
CA LEU A 948 10.59 -78.21 -80.44
C LEU A 948 11.79 -78.88 -81.10
N ARG A 949 12.95 -78.93 -80.43
CA ARG A 949 14.15 -79.62 -80.95
C ARG A 949 13.96 -81.13 -80.99
N ASP A 950 13.46 -81.70 -79.90
CA ASP A 950 13.32 -83.15 -79.75
C ASP A 950 12.27 -83.71 -80.72
N LEU A 951 11.15 -83.01 -80.90
CA LEU A 951 10.11 -83.40 -81.85
C LEU A 951 10.55 -83.29 -83.32
N ASP A 952 11.35 -82.28 -83.68
CA ASP A 952 11.94 -82.19 -85.03
C ASP A 952 12.92 -83.36 -85.29
N GLY A 953 13.69 -83.77 -84.28
CA GLY A 953 14.53 -84.97 -84.33
C GLY A 953 13.72 -86.27 -84.46
N ILE A 954 12.70 -86.46 -83.61
CA ILE A 954 11.82 -87.64 -83.61
C ILE A 954 11.03 -87.74 -84.92
N GLY A 955 10.52 -86.62 -85.45
CA GLY A 955 9.79 -86.59 -86.72
C GLY A 955 10.66 -87.05 -87.90
N LYS A 956 11.94 -86.63 -87.95
CA LYS A 956 12.92 -87.13 -88.93
C LYS A 956 13.18 -88.63 -88.75
N SER A 957 13.40 -89.08 -87.51
CA SER A 957 13.65 -90.50 -87.19
C SER A 957 12.46 -91.40 -87.57
N LEU A 958 11.23 -90.99 -87.25
CA LEU A 958 10.01 -91.69 -87.63
C LEU A 958 9.84 -91.77 -89.15
N LYS A 959 10.15 -90.69 -89.87
CA LYS A 959 10.10 -90.66 -91.34
C LYS A 959 11.10 -91.66 -91.95
N HIS A 960 12.35 -91.67 -91.49
CA HIS A 960 13.35 -92.65 -91.95
C HIS A 960 12.92 -94.10 -91.69
N TYR A 961 12.31 -94.38 -90.55
CA TYR A 961 11.71 -95.69 -90.28
C TYR A 961 10.54 -95.99 -91.22
N ARG A 962 9.56 -95.10 -91.35
CA ARG A 962 8.36 -95.29 -92.19
C ARG A 962 8.70 -95.51 -93.66
N ASP A 963 9.62 -94.71 -94.22
CA ASP A 963 10.07 -94.83 -95.62
C ASP A 963 10.75 -96.20 -95.86
N SER A 964 11.60 -96.67 -94.93
CA SER A 964 12.28 -97.97 -95.01
C SER A 964 11.32 -99.15 -94.81
N PHE A 965 10.43 -99.05 -93.82
CA PHE A 965 9.42 -100.05 -93.50
C PHE A 965 8.44 -100.27 -94.65
N SER A 966 7.89 -99.20 -95.23
CA SER A 966 6.92 -99.30 -96.32
C SER A 966 7.52 -99.95 -97.57
N ASN A 967 8.77 -99.60 -97.91
CA ASN A 967 9.47 -100.22 -99.04
C ASN A 967 9.71 -101.74 -98.84
N LEU A 968 9.96 -102.15 -97.59
CA LEU A 968 10.17 -103.56 -97.24
C LEU A 968 8.87 -104.35 -97.10
N ASP A 969 7.79 -103.75 -96.57
CA ASP A 969 6.49 -104.42 -96.48
C ASP A 969 5.89 -104.68 -97.86
N GLU A 970 5.97 -103.70 -98.77
CA GLU A 970 5.53 -103.85 -100.15
C GLU A 970 6.30 -104.98 -100.85
N TRP A 971 7.64 -104.97 -100.76
CA TRP A 971 8.47 -106.02 -101.34
C TRP A 971 8.23 -107.41 -100.71
N VAL A 972 8.03 -107.51 -99.39
CA VAL A 972 7.68 -108.78 -98.73
C VAL A 972 6.33 -109.29 -99.23
N ARG A 973 5.31 -108.44 -99.37
CA ARG A 973 3.99 -108.84 -99.90
C ARG A 973 4.05 -109.31 -101.36
N GLU A 974 4.81 -108.62 -102.21
CA GLU A 974 5.01 -109.03 -103.60
C GLU A 974 5.69 -110.39 -103.71
N MET A 975 6.65 -110.67 -102.83
CA MET A 975 7.36 -111.95 -102.76
C MET A 975 6.52 -113.06 -102.13
N GLU A 976 5.71 -112.77 -101.10
CA GLU A 976 4.69 -113.69 -100.55
C GLU A 976 3.71 -114.12 -101.65
N ALA A 977 3.17 -113.16 -102.43
CA ALA A 977 2.26 -113.43 -103.54
C ALA A 977 2.94 -114.22 -104.68
N SER A 978 4.18 -113.89 -105.02
CA SER A 978 4.96 -114.59 -106.04
C SER A 978 5.27 -116.03 -105.64
N GLN A 979 5.58 -116.27 -104.36
CA GLN A 979 5.81 -117.60 -103.82
C GLN A 979 4.54 -118.45 -103.78
N LEU A 980 3.39 -117.86 -103.41
CA LEU A 980 2.11 -118.56 -103.42
C LEU A 980 1.76 -119.04 -104.84
N LYS A 981 1.91 -118.15 -105.83
CA LYS A 981 1.66 -118.44 -107.26
C LYS A 981 2.59 -119.52 -107.83
N ALA A 982 3.82 -119.63 -107.31
CA ALA A 982 4.73 -120.71 -107.70
C ALA A 982 4.32 -122.09 -107.14
N GLN A 983 3.66 -122.15 -105.97
CA GLN A 983 3.20 -123.41 -105.38
C GLN A 983 1.99 -124.02 -106.12
N GLU A 984 1.16 -123.20 -106.77
CA GLU A 984 -0.05 -123.66 -107.47
C GLU A 984 0.26 -124.31 -108.84
N ASN A 985 1.37 -123.94 -109.48
CA ASN A 985 1.77 -124.48 -110.78
C ASN A 985 2.44 -125.85 -110.64
N LYS A 986 1.76 -126.93 -111.06
CA LYS A 986 2.36 -128.26 -111.21
C LYS A 986 3.07 -128.37 -112.56
N PRO A 987 4.38 -128.71 -112.60
CA PRO A 987 5.08 -128.90 -113.87
C PRO A 987 4.70 -130.23 -114.52
N GLU A 988 4.47 -130.20 -115.84
CA GLU A 988 4.05 -131.38 -116.61
C GLU A 988 5.23 -132.27 -117.05
N ASP A 989 6.39 -131.67 -117.32
CA ASP A 989 7.61 -132.34 -117.80
C ASP A 989 8.82 -132.06 -116.90
N SER A 990 9.82 -132.96 -116.88
CA SER A 990 11.08 -132.81 -116.12
C SER A 990 11.79 -131.46 -116.40
N LYS A 991 11.82 -131.01 -117.66
CA LYS A 991 12.39 -129.70 -118.03
C LYS A 991 11.69 -128.51 -117.37
N ALA A 992 10.36 -128.53 -117.28
CA ALA A 992 9.60 -127.44 -116.68
C ALA A 992 9.83 -127.33 -115.16
N LEU A 993 10.01 -128.48 -114.48
CA LEU A 993 10.38 -128.53 -113.07
C LEU A 993 11.79 -128.00 -112.82
N ALA A 994 12.75 -128.26 -113.73
CA ALA A 994 14.11 -127.72 -113.65
C ALA A 994 14.15 -126.19 -113.82
N GLU A 995 13.37 -125.63 -114.74
CA GLU A 995 13.25 -124.17 -114.93
C GLU A 995 12.60 -123.50 -113.72
N LEU A 996 11.48 -124.03 -113.22
CA LEU A 996 10.80 -123.51 -112.01
C LEU A 996 11.73 -123.53 -110.79
N LEU A 997 12.50 -124.62 -110.61
CA LEU A 997 13.50 -124.75 -109.55
C LEU A 997 14.62 -123.70 -109.69
N ASN A 998 15.07 -123.42 -110.91
CA ASN A 998 16.12 -122.43 -111.15
C ASN A 998 15.60 -121.01 -110.86
N THR A 999 14.38 -120.68 -111.29
CA THR A 999 13.70 -119.41 -110.93
C THR A 999 13.58 -119.27 -109.41
N GLN A 1000 13.17 -120.33 -108.71
CA GLN A 1000 13.06 -120.34 -107.25
C GLN A 1000 14.41 -120.16 -106.53
N LYS A 1001 15.50 -120.73 -107.04
CA LYS A 1001 16.85 -120.47 -106.52
C LYS A 1001 17.29 -119.01 -106.68
N VAL A 1002 16.94 -118.36 -107.79
CA VAL A 1002 17.20 -116.93 -107.99
C VAL A 1002 16.42 -116.08 -106.98
N LEU A 1003 15.14 -116.39 -106.75
CA LEU A 1003 14.32 -115.68 -105.76
C LEU A 1003 14.79 -115.91 -104.32
N VAL A 1004 15.33 -117.09 -103.99
CA VAL A 1004 15.98 -117.34 -102.68
C VAL A 1004 17.24 -116.48 -102.51
N ALA A 1005 18.06 -116.31 -103.55
CA ALA A 1005 19.21 -115.42 -103.50
C ALA A 1005 18.79 -113.93 -103.37
N GLU A 1006 17.66 -113.53 -103.98
CA GLU A 1006 17.14 -112.17 -103.86
C GLU A 1006 16.62 -111.87 -102.43
N ILE A 1007 15.92 -112.81 -101.79
CA ILE A 1007 15.48 -112.62 -100.40
C ILE A 1007 16.66 -112.62 -99.42
N GLU A 1008 17.67 -113.48 -99.61
CA GLU A 1008 18.91 -113.44 -98.81
C GLU A 1008 19.63 -112.09 -98.95
N GLN A 1009 19.66 -111.49 -100.16
CA GLN A 1009 20.25 -110.17 -100.39
C GLN A 1009 19.51 -109.05 -99.63
N LYS A 1010 18.22 -109.21 -99.33
CA LYS A 1010 17.38 -108.21 -98.65
C LYS A 1010 17.58 -108.18 -97.14
N GLN A 1011 18.31 -109.13 -96.55
CA GLN A 1011 18.62 -109.15 -95.11
C GLN A 1011 19.21 -107.82 -94.61
N GLY A 1012 20.17 -107.25 -95.34
CA GLY A 1012 20.82 -105.99 -94.93
C GLY A 1012 19.86 -104.79 -94.87
N ARG A 1013 18.74 -104.83 -95.60
CA ARG A 1013 17.67 -103.80 -95.52
C ARG A 1013 16.76 -104.02 -94.32
N ILE A 1014 16.45 -105.28 -93.96
CA ILE A 1014 15.74 -105.60 -92.72
C ILE A 1014 16.54 -105.11 -91.50
N ASP A 1015 17.86 -105.31 -91.49
CA ASP A 1015 18.75 -104.83 -90.43
C ASP A 1015 18.86 -103.30 -90.37
N GLU A 1016 18.79 -102.62 -91.53
CA GLU A 1016 18.73 -101.15 -91.63
C GLU A 1016 17.40 -100.60 -91.08
N CYS A 1017 16.27 -101.22 -91.44
CA CYS A 1017 14.95 -100.89 -90.89
C CYS A 1017 14.88 -101.13 -89.37
N GLN A 1018 15.51 -102.20 -88.86
CA GLN A 1018 15.64 -102.44 -87.42
C GLN A 1018 16.31 -101.25 -86.72
N LYS A 1019 17.46 -100.78 -87.23
CA LYS A 1019 18.19 -99.64 -86.64
C LYS A 1019 17.36 -98.36 -86.61
N TYR A 1020 16.59 -98.06 -87.66
CA TYR A 1020 15.69 -96.90 -87.65
C TYR A 1020 14.55 -97.07 -86.62
N SER A 1021 14.00 -98.28 -86.45
CA SER A 1021 12.98 -98.55 -85.43
C SER A 1021 13.52 -98.40 -83.99
N GLU A 1022 14.74 -98.87 -83.75
CA GLU A 1022 15.44 -98.76 -82.46
C GLU A 1022 15.82 -97.31 -82.14
N HIS A 1023 16.32 -96.57 -83.14
CA HIS A 1023 16.66 -95.15 -82.98
C HIS A 1023 15.43 -94.30 -82.67
N TYR A 1024 14.33 -94.49 -83.41
CA TYR A 1024 13.05 -93.84 -83.11
C TYR A 1024 12.55 -94.23 -81.71
N SER A 1025 12.59 -95.52 -81.34
CA SER A 1025 12.16 -96.02 -80.03
C SER A 1025 12.94 -95.38 -78.87
N SER A 1026 14.25 -95.17 -79.02
CA SER A 1026 15.04 -94.44 -78.02
C SER A 1026 14.59 -92.98 -77.92
N SER A 1027 14.57 -92.26 -79.04
CA SER A 1027 14.27 -90.82 -79.04
C SER A 1027 12.87 -90.50 -78.51
N ILE A 1028 11.85 -91.32 -78.82
CA ILE A 1028 10.51 -91.11 -78.26
C ILE A 1028 10.45 -91.39 -76.75
N LYS A 1029 11.18 -92.40 -76.24
CA LYS A 1029 11.28 -92.68 -74.80
C LYS A 1029 11.98 -91.57 -74.02
N ASP A 1030 13.04 -90.99 -74.60
CA ASP A 1030 13.77 -89.86 -73.99
C ASP A 1030 12.85 -88.62 -73.90
N TYR A 1031 12.05 -88.36 -74.94
CA TYR A 1031 11.05 -87.28 -74.93
C TYR A 1031 9.89 -87.53 -73.96
N GLU A 1032 9.33 -88.75 -73.92
CA GLU A 1032 8.32 -89.14 -72.93
C GLU A 1032 8.82 -88.95 -71.49
N LEU A 1033 10.11 -89.25 -71.22
CA LEU A 1033 10.75 -89.02 -69.93
C LEU A 1033 10.90 -87.52 -69.59
N GLN A 1034 11.26 -86.68 -70.57
CA GLN A 1034 11.30 -85.22 -70.37
C GLN A 1034 9.91 -84.65 -70.02
N LEU A 1035 8.86 -85.09 -70.73
CA LEU A 1035 7.48 -84.70 -70.42
C LEU A 1035 7.07 -85.09 -69.00
N MET A 1036 7.41 -86.30 -68.55
CA MET A 1036 7.15 -86.73 -67.16
C MET A 1036 7.95 -85.92 -66.13
N THR A 1037 9.20 -85.58 -66.44
CA THR A 1037 10.07 -84.78 -65.56
C THR A 1037 9.52 -83.37 -65.38
N PHE A 1038 9.05 -82.72 -66.45
CA PHE A 1038 8.39 -81.43 -66.37
C PHE A 1038 7.08 -81.48 -65.57
N ARG A 1039 6.22 -82.49 -65.82
CA ARG A 1039 4.98 -82.68 -65.05
C ARG A 1039 5.24 -82.83 -63.55
N ALA A 1040 6.24 -83.64 -63.16
CA ALA A 1040 6.60 -83.81 -61.76
C ALA A 1040 7.14 -82.52 -61.10
N MET A 1041 7.84 -81.68 -61.86
CA MET A 1041 8.27 -80.35 -61.40
C MET A 1041 7.06 -79.43 -61.16
N VAL A 1042 6.14 -79.31 -62.15
CA VAL A 1042 4.92 -78.49 -62.03
C VAL A 1042 4.01 -78.98 -60.89
N ASP A 1043 3.85 -80.30 -60.73
CA ASP A 1043 3.11 -80.92 -59.63
C ASP A 1043 3.75 -80.68 -58.25
N SER A 1044 5.07 -80.41 -58.17
CA SER A 1044 5.72 -80.07 -56.90
C SER A 1044 5.56 -78.58 -56.53
N GLN A 1045 5.37 -77.72 -57.52
CA GLN A 1045 5.10 -76.29 -57.35
C GLN A 1045 3.62 -75.99 -57.04
N HIS A 1046 2.69 -76.86 -57.47
CA HIS A 1046 1.26 -76.71 -57.20
C HIS A 1046 0.79 -77.56 -56.02
N LYS A 1047 0.16 -76.94 -55.02
CA LYS A 1047 -0.40 -77.63 -53.83
C LYS A 1047 -1.61 -78.53 -54.12
N SER A 1048 -2.06 -78.63 -55.36
CA SER A 1048 -3.16 -79.50 -55.80
C SER A 1048 -2.69 -80.46 -56.91
N PRO A 1049 -2.85 -81.78 -56.76
CA PRO A 1049 -2.39 -82.73 -57.76
C PRO A 1049 -3.23 -82.61 -59.04
N LEU A 1050 -2.57 -82.29 -60.16
CA LEU A 1050 -3.19 -82.42 -61.48
C LEU A 1050 -3.45 -83.91 -61.78
N LYS A 1051 -4.46 -84.20 -62.60
CA LYS A 1051 -4.87 -85.59 -62.86
C LYS A 1051 -3.77 -86.36 -63.59
N LYS A 1052 -3.09 -87.26 -62.87
CA LYS A 1052 -2.10 -88.20 -63.43
C LYS A 1052 -2.69 -89.01 -64.59
N ARG A 1053 -2.40 -88.58 -65.82
CA ARG A 1053 -2.78 -89.28 -67.04
C ARG A 1053 -1.72 -90.32 -67.38
N ARG A 1054 -2.15 -91.52 -67.76
CA ARG A 1054 -1.24 -92.63 -68.07
C ARG A 1054 -0.71 -92.44 -69.49
N MET A 1055 0.59 -92.13 -69.62
CA MET A 1055 1.26 -92.07 -70.92
C MET A 1055 1.23 -93.47 -71.57
N GLN A 1056 0.90 -93.57 -72.85
CA GLN A 1056 0.89 -94.82 -73.59
C GLN A 1056 2.00 -94.78 -74.64
N SER A 1057 3.02 -95.62 -74.45
CA SER A 1057 4.23 -95.69 -75.27
C SER A 1057 3.90 -96.07 -76.72
N CYS A 1058 4.19 -95.17 -77.66
CA CYS A 1058 4.10 -95.47 -79.11
C CYS A 1058 5.37 -96.11 -79.66
N SER A 1059 6.46 -96.17 -78.88
CA SER A 1059 7.61 -97.02 -79.17
C SER A 1059 7.18 -98.47 -79.41
N ASP A 1060 6.30 -98.98 -78.55
CA ASP A 1060 6.01 -100.42 -78.52
C ASP A 1060 5.13 -100.84 -79.71
N SER A 1061 4.29 -99.94 -80.23
CA SER A 1061 3.58 -100.13 -81.51
C SER A 1061 4.55 -100.24 -82.69
N ILE A 1062 5.50 -99.31 -82.81
CA ILE A 1062 6.48 -99.30 -83.90
C ILE A 1062 7.43 -100.51 -83.83
N GLN A 1063 7.83 -100.91 -82.63
CA GLN A 1063 8.62 -102.13 -82.43
C GLN A 1063 7.83 -103.39 -82.78
N GLN A 1064 6.53 -103.47 -82.44
CA GLN A 1064 5.68 -104.59 -82.84
C GLN A 1064 5.46 -104.64 -84.37
N GLU A 1065 5.18 -103.50 -85.00
CA GLU A 1065 5.04 -103.40 -86.46
C GLU A 1065 6.29 -103.93 -87.19
N PHE A 1066 7.49 -103.58 -86.71
CA PHE A 1066 8.74 -104.12 -87.24
C PHE A 1066 8.92 -105.64 -86.95
N MET A 1067 8.56 -106.12 -85.76
CA MET A 1067 8.62 -107.56 -85.44
C MET A 1067 7.70 -108.40 -86.35
N ASP A 1068 6.51 -107.90 -86.67
CA ASP A 1068 5.56 -108.59 -87.57
C ASP A 1068 6.10 -108.67 -89.01
N LEU A 1069 6.72 -107.59 -89.51
CA LEU A 1069 7.42 -107.59 -90.80
C LEU A 1069 8.60 -108.57 -90.81
N ARG A 1070 9.45 -108.55 -89.77
CA ARG A 1070 10.59 -109.47 -89.65
C ARG A 1070 10.14 -110.93 -89.60
N THR A 1071 9.04 -111.21 -88.90
CA THR A 1071 8.46 -112.56 -88.80
C THR A 1071 7.98 -113.07 -90.16
N ARG A 1072 7.24 -112.25 -90.93
CA ARG A 1072 6.82 -112.61 -92.30
C ARG A 1072 8.01 -112.85 -93.23
N TYR A 1073 8.98 -111.93 -93.22
CA TYR A 1073 10.22 -112.09 -94.00
C TYR A 1073 10.95 -113.41 -93.65
N THR A 1074 11.13 -113.74 -92.37
CA THR A 1074 11.77 -115.01 -91.96
C THR A 1074 10.95 -116.25 -92.34
N ALA A 1075 9.62 -116.18 -92.23
CA ALA A 1075 8.74 -117.26 -92.68
C ALA A 1075 8.85 -117.48 -94.19
N LEU A 1076 8.92 -116.39 -94.98
CA LEU A 1076 9.08 -116.42 -96.42
C LEU A 1076 10.44 -117.01 -96.84
N VAL A 1077 11.56 -116.56 -96.25
CA VAL A 1077 12.90 -117.17 -96.45
C VAL A 1077 12.83 -118.69 -96.23
N THR A 1078 12.21 -119.11 -95.12
CA THR A 1078 12.09 -120.52 -94.76
C THR A 1078 11.25 -121.30 -95.77
N LEU A 1079 10.10 -120.76 -96.17
CA LEU A 1079 9.18 -121.37 -97.13
C LEU A 1079 9.81 -121.53 -98.52
N MET A 1080 10.48 -120.49 -99.03
CA MET A 1080 11.14 -120.53 -100.34
C MET A 1080 12.32 -121.51 -100.34
N THR A 1081 13.13 -121.51 -99.29
CA THR A 1081 14.25 -122.45 -99.12
C THR A 1081 13.78 -123.90 -99.03
N GLN A 1082 12.68 -124.18 -98.32
CA GLN A 1082 12.08 -125.52 -98.27
C GLN A 1082 11.48 -125.93 -99.61
N TYR A 1083 10.83 -125.01 -100.33
CA TYR A 1083 10.26 -125.27 -101.65
C TYR A 1083 11.34 -125.61 -102.69
N VAL A 1084 12.47 -124.90 -102.67
CA VAL A 1084 13.66 -125.23 -103.49
C VAL A 1084 14.19 -126.63 -103.21
N LYS A 1085 14.23 -127.07 -101.94
CA LYS A 1085 14.64 -128.45 -101.59
C LYS A 1085 13.66 -129.48 -102.13
N PHE A 1086 12.36 -129.30 -101.86
CA PHE A 1086 11.30 -130.19 -102.33
C PHE A 1086 11.28 -130.34 -103.86
N ALA A 1087 11.37 -129.22 -104.60
CA ALA A 1087 11.43 -129.24 -106.05
C ALA A 1087 12.72 -129.90 -106.58
N SER A 1088 13.86 -129.74 -105.90
CA SER A 1088 15.12 -130.42 -106.25
C SER A 1088 15.02 -131.95 -106.12
N GLU A 1089 14.40 -132.44 -105.04
CA GLU A 1089 14.22 -133.87 -104.81
C GLU A 1089 13.19 -134.50 -105.77
N THR A 1090 12.14 -133.75 -106.11
CA THR A 1090 11.10 -134.19 -107.06
C THR A 1090 11.64 -134.32 -108.49
N LEU A 1091 12.52 -133.42 -108.91
CA LEU A 1091 13.19 -133.48 -110.21
C LEU A 1091 14.05 -134.74 -110.33
N LYS A 1092 14.83 -135.04 -109.30
CA LYS A 1092 15.72 -136.22 -109.29
C LYS A 1092 14.95 -137.54 -109.43
N ARG A 1093 13.73 -137.64 -108.87
CA ARG A 1093 12.87 -138.83 -109.01
C ARG A 1093 12.30 -139.04 -110.41
N THR A 1094 12.13 -137.99 -111.21
CA THR A 1094 11.48 -138.07 -112.53
C THR A 1094 12.47 -138.39 -113.66
N GLU A 1095 13.77 -138.26 -113.44
CA GLU A 1095 14.82 -138.63 -114.40
C GLU A 1095 15.20 -140.12 -114.39
N GLU A 1096 14.75 -140.91 -113.40
CA GLU A 1096 15.16 -142.31 -113.21
C GLU A 1096 14.24 -143.37 -113.88
N GLU A 1097 13.05 -143.01 -114.38
CA GLU A 1097 12.03 -143.99 -114.85
C GLU A 1097 12.05 -144.30 -116.37
N GLU A 1098 12.86 -143.65 -117.21
CA GLU A 1098 12.64 -143.62 -118.68
C GLU A 1098 13.41 -144.65 -119.56
N VAL A 1099 14.08 -145.69 -119.01
CA VAL A 1099 15.07 -146.50 -119.80
C VAL A 1099 15.06 -148.04 -119.56
N ARG A 1100 14.22 -148.84 -120.27
CA ARG A 1100 14.51 -150.17 -120.94
C ARG A 1100 13.31 -151.12 -121.19
N GLU A 1101 13.30 -151.76 -122.39
CA GLU A 1101 12.83 -153.14 -122.77
C GLU A 1101 12.91 -153.28 -124.34
N PRO A 1102 12.50 -154.37 -125.06
CA PRO A 1102 12.24 -155.78 -124.70
C PRO A 1102 12.88 -156.88 -125.60
N SER A 1103 12.91 -158.16 -125.15
CA SER A 1103 12.43 -159.34 -125.94
C SER A 1103 12.51 -160.71 -125.20
N LEU A 1104 11.49 -161.56 -125.45
CA LEU A 1104 11.40 -163.05 -125.36
C LEU A 1104 10.97 -163.81 -124.06
N ASN A 1105 9.98 -164.70 -124.30
CA ASN A 1105 9.68 -166.03 -123.69
C ASN A 1105 8.87 -166.23 -122.37
N ILE A 1106 7.55 -166.47 -122.55
CA ILE A 1106 6.84 -167.77 -122.39
C ILE A 1106 7.01 -168.64 -121.10
N SER A 1107 5.85 -169.02 -120.51
CA SER A 1107 5.52 -170.27 -119.76
C SER A 1107 5.37 -170.27 -118.22
N TRP A 1108 4.11 -170.18 -117.78
CA TRP A 1108 3.38 -171.04 -116.79
C TRP A 1108 3.83 -171.25 -115.32
N ILE A 1109 2.79 -171.27 -114.46
CA ILE A 1109 2.61 -172.03 -113.18
C ILE A 1109 3.40 -171.48 -111.97
N SER A 1110 2.77 -170.64 -111.12
CA SER A 1110 1.87 -170.99 -110.00
C SER A 1110 2.60 -171.31 -108.68
N ILE A 1111 1.82 -171.41 -107.59
CA ILE A 1111 2.15 -172.02 -106.30
C ILE A 1111 2.97 -171.17 -105.29
N LEU A 1112 2.19 -170.54 -104.41
CA LEU A 1112 2.26 -170.65 -102.95
C LEU A 1112 3.56 -170.27 -102.19
N ALA A 1113 3.52 -169.08 -101.58
CA ALA A 1113 3.61 -168.89 -100.12
C ALA A 1113 3.07 -167.47 -99.81
N SER A 1114 1.82 -167.22 -99.41
CA SER A 1114 0.93 -167.93 -98.48
C SER A 1114 1.44 -167.91 -97.03
N ILE A 1115 0.52 -167.66 -96.10
CA ILE A 1115 0.63 -167.87 -94.64
C ILE A 1115 1.53 -166.81 -93.97
N HIS A 1116 0.92 -165.82 -93.32
CA HIS A 1116 0.60 -165.84 -91.88
C HIS A 1116 1.89 -165.81 -91.02
N TYR A 1117 2.02 -164.91 -90.06
CA TYR A 1117 1.37 -165.13 -88.76
C TYR A 1117 1.26 -163.85 -87.92
N SER A 1118 0.20 -163.76 -87.09
CA SER A 1118 0.06 -163.01 -85.81
C SER A 1118 0.50 -161.53 -85.72
N GLY A 1119 -0.13 -160.66 -84.94
CA GLY A 1119 -1.24 -160.74 -83.98
C GLY A 1119 -1.56 -159.29 -83.54
N SER A 1120 -2.69 -158.95 -82.92
CA SER A 1120 -3.37 -159.63 -81.81
C SER A 1120 -2.44 -159.90 -80.62
N CYS A 1121 -2.03 -158.84 -79.93
CA CYS A 1121 -2.14 -158.70 -78.47
C CYS A 1121 -1.71 -157.28 -78.07
N SER A 1122 -2.54 -156.54 -77.32
CA SER A 1122 -2.62 -156.61 -75.85
C SER A 1122 -1.35 -156.01 -75.23
N THR A 1123 -1.40 -154.73 -74.88
CA THR A 1123 -1.59 -154.22 -73.50
C THR A 1123 -0.36 -154.37 -72.61
N PHE A 1124 -0.22 -153.40 -71.70
CA PHE A 1124 0.46 -153.59 -70.41
C PHE A 1124 1.99 -153.80 -70.49
N LEU A 1125 2.79 -153.46 -69.49
CA LEU A 1125 2.56 -152.82 -68.19
C LEU A 1125 3.64 -151.76 -67.97
N ASP A 1126 3.30 -150.72 -67.20
CA ASP A 1126 4.02 -150.20 -66.02
C ASP A 1126 5.55 -150.49 -65.95
N LEU A 1127 6.38 -149.50 -65.64
CA LEU A 1127 6.45 -148.93 -64.28
C LEU A 1127 6.54 -147.39 -64.30
N TRP A 1128 5.77 -146.62 -63.52
CA TRP A 1128 5.64 -146.57 -62.05
C TRP A 1128 6.84 -145.85 -61.38
N GLY A 1129 6.57 -144.80 -60.58
CA GLY A 1129 7.59 -143.88 -60.06
C GLY A 1129 7.09 -142.41 -60.05
N LEU A 1130 5.97 -142.06 -59.41
CA LEU A 1130 5.73 -142.01 -57.95
C LEU A 1130 6.58 -140.95 -57.21
N TYR A 1131 5.90 -140.19 -56.33
CA TYR A 1131 6.38 -139.09 -55.47
C TYR A 1131 6.66 -137.72 -56.16
N GLY A 1132 6.22 -136.59 -55.57
CA GLY A 1132 5.37 -136.48 -54.39
C GLY A 1132 5.03 -135.04 -53.98
N CYS A 1133 3.82 -134.86 -53.44
CA CYS A 1133 3.43 -133.64 -52.72
C CYS A 1133 4.15 -133.56 -51.37
N PHE A 1134 4.49 -132.36 -50.89
CA PHE A 1134 4.28 -131.93 -49.49
C PHE A 1134 4.21 -130.38 -49.50
N ARG A 1135 3.04 -129.76 -49.28
CA ARG A 1135 2.40 -129.39 -48.00
C ARG A 1135 3.09 -128.15 -47.36
N LEU A 1136 2.52 -126.93 -47.40
CA LEU A 1136 1.40 -126.40 -46.59
C LEU A 1136 1.72 -126.36 -45.07
N TYR A 1137 1.77 -125.15 -44.49
CA TYR A 1137 1.61 -124.68 -43.08
C TYR A 1137 2.44 -123.36 -42.92
N ILE A 1138 2.05 -122.28 -42.22
CA ILE A 1138 0.93 -122.02 -41.29
C ILE A 1138 0.52 -120.52 -41.28
N PHE A 1139 -0.78 -120.26 -41.01
CA PHE A 1139 -1.42 -119.09 -40.38
C PHE A 1139 -1.25 -117.63 -40.88
N SER A 1140 -2.40 -117.10 -41.32
CA SER A 1140 -3.02 -115.86 -40.81
C SER A 1140 -2.68 -115.48 -39.35
N LEU A 1141 -2.29 -114.23 -39.10
CA LEU A 1141 -2.88 -113.43 -38.01
C LEU A 1141 -2.62 -111.92 -38.19
N HIS A 1142 -3.69 -111.17 -37.89
CA HIS A 1142 -3.81 -109.75 -37.55
C HIS A 1142 -2.58 -108.80 -37.59
N GLY A 1143 -2.81 -107.63 -38.19
CA GLY A 1143 -2.94 -106.41 -37.38
C GLY A 1143 -2.02 -105.23 -37.74
N SER A 1144 -2.66 -104.10 -38.07
CA SER A 1144 -2.11 -102.74 -38.25
C SER A 1144 -1.22 -102.49 -39.46
#